data_AF-A0A3B8Y5U6-F1
#
_entry.id   AF-A0A3B8Y5U6-F1
#
_cell.length_a   1.000
_cell.length_b   1.000
_cell.length_c   1.000
_cell.angle_alpha   90.00
_cell.angle_beta   90.00
_cell.angle_gamma   90.00
#
_symmetry.space_group_name_H-M   'P 1'
#
loop_
_entity.id
_entity.type
_entity.pdbx_description
1 polymer ?
#
loop_
_entity_poly.entity_id
_entity_poly.type
_entity_poly.pdbx_seq_one_letter_code
_entity_poly.pdbx_strand_id
1 'polypeptide(L)'
;VDTNQDSDKARINFNGGIDDDGTSFVVVTDEDEANKALSGDGKQFFRGDVDFGELFEANDNTDSFGSKTFIHFFDDANGGLLQTIEYHTSCSQPIQLGDVIGNATLFGYDGEDAPLVTIPQDTSEGSNNSGDTGSNTILLEVDNPFDPNNIGEDADTPTGPLAQKGDIVTWTYQATNTGNVDLTILDLVDDNDTPNDPDDDFTPEEVLVNGFNFGDTNQDGIFNPNETWYFQAKEVAQETGQFKNTAVITAEGIGEIVTDMDMSHRVVNPLDIEKLVAVEPMVEQGSACDTAGKPEELSFTYLPSLIIDTNQKPGQVEFQNTPLLDNPGDEEVYIVTNKGFSGTVSIGEEFTFAATGGDLEFEIYDFQGGPLLQEISKYHLSCSQPITLGDVLGSVTLTGYKGENGTVTIPEPEFVDADEPTGPQAIVNSNVDFKFVVNNTGDSPLSNVVVIDDNKTPGDPSDDFEPTFEGGDDNHDGLLDVGETWYYSSSESAELGQQTNKATVTADFGDLELMDMDTANYEGIITPPPSGDICETLGKPEAMTFTYEPGTDVLTGQDPSKAGVLTQNGTDADGISFVVVTDEDDITKVLNGEGRRFFEGDVAFEQSFQAMENFNNNGDTFGSETFVHFFEDQNGGLLQSINYHTSCSQPIQINDVIGNATLKEYFGELGEYDDPTIVPVNTVM
;
A
#
# COMPACT_ATOMS: atom_id res chain seq x y z
N VAL A 1 -16.18 -7.57 -16.92
CA VAL A 1 -15.58 -7.98 -15.64
C VAL A 1 -16.23 -7.09 -14.64
N ASP A 2 -16.92 -7.68 -13.68
CA ASP A 2 -17.65 -7.00 -12.62
C ASP A 2 -17.09 -7.53 -11.32
N THR A 3 -16.18 -6.76 -10.73
CA THR A 3 -15.36 -7.15 -9.60
C THR A 3 -14.75 -5.89 -9.03
N ASN A 4 -14.47 -5.92 -7.73
CA ASN A 4 -13.74 -4.85 -7.05
C ASN A 4 -12.22 -4.93 -7.27
N GLN A 5 -11.76 -5.84 -8.14
CA GLN A 5 -10.41 -5.79 -8.67
C GLN A 5 -10.29 -4.75 -9.78
N ASP A 6 -9.19 -4.00 -9.76
CA ASP A 6 -8.78 -3.10 -10.82
C ASP A 6 -8.74 -3.79 -12.17
N SER A 7 -8.96 -2.99 -13.21
CA SER A 7 -8.89 -3.44 -14.60
C SER A 7 -7.53 -4.02 -15.04
N ASP A 8 -6.47 -3.84 -14.24
CA ASP A 8 -5.16 -4.47 -14.48
C ASP A 8 -4.95 -5.79 -13.73
N LYS A 9 -5.83 -6.11 -12.79
CA LYS A 9 -5.82 -7.30 -11.94
C LYS A 9 -6.92 -8.29 -12.34
N ALA A 10 -8.07 -7.79 -12.79
CA ALA A 10 -9.11 -8.60 -13.41
C ALA A 10 -9.51 -8.05 -14.77
N ARG A 11 -9.16 -8.76 -15.85
CA ARG A 11 -9.50 -8.33 -17.22
C ARG A 11 -9.68 -9.48 -18.19
N ILE A 12 -10.47 -9.21 -19.23
CA ILE A 12 -10.58 -10.08 -20.40
C ILE A 12 -9.48 -9.68 -21.39
N ASN A 13 -8.41 -10.46 -21.44
CA ASN A 13 -7.29 -10.26 -22.36
C ASN A 13 -7.64 -10.60 -23.82
N PHE A 14 -8.60 -11.50 -24.01
CA PHE A 14 -9.11 -11.87 -25.33
C PHE A 14 -10.60 -12.20 -25.26
N ASN A 15 -11.39 -11.68 -26.20
CA ASN A 15 -12.82 -11.98 -26.32
C ASN A 15 -13.18 -12.29 -27.78
N GLY A 16 -13.43 -13.56 -28.07
CA GLY A 16 -13.76 -14.11 -29.38
C GLY A 16 -15.25 -14.42 -29.57
N GLY A 17 -16.05 -14.37 -28.51
CA GLY A 17 -17.48 -14.68 -28.52
C GLY A 17 -17.91 -15.55 -27.34
N ILE A 18 -19.19 -15.90 -27.33
CA ILE A 18 -19.78 -16.88 -26.43
C ILE A 18 -19.83 -18.24 -27.14
N ASP A 19 -19.73 -19.29 -26.34
CA ASP A 19 -19.98 -20.65 -26.81
C ASP A 19 -21.42 -20.78 -27.36
N ASP A 20 -21.61 -21.63 -28.38
CA ASP A 20 -22.89 -21.80 -29.09
C ASP A 20 -23.57 -23.15 -28.87
N ASP A 21 -22.92 -24.09 -28.18
CA ASP A 21 -23.46 -25.42 -27.90
C ASP A 21 -23.71 -25.72 -26.41
N GLY A 22 -23.24 -24.86 -25.51
CA GLY A 22 -23.53 -24.89 -24.08
C GLY A 22 -22.47 -25.57 -23.22
N THR A 23 -21.39 -26.09 -23.83
CA THR A 23 -20.25 -26.69 -23.14
C THR A 23 -18.95 -26.06 -23.61
N SER A 24 -18.18 -25.45 -22.70
CA SER A 24 -16.84 -24.91 -23.02
C SER A 24 -15.73 -25.80 -22.48
N PHE A 25 -14.61 -25.91 -23.20
CA PHE A 25 -13.39 -26.49 -22.66
C PHE A 25 -12.58 -25.41 -21.91
N VAL A 26 -12.42 -25.55 -20.60
CA VAL A 26 -11.80 -24.54 -19.73
C VAL A 26 -10.43 -25.01 -19.24
N VAL A 27 -9.46 -24.09 -19.25
CA VAL A 27 -8.12 -24.29 -18.66
C VAL A 27 -7.83 -23.13 -17.70
N VAL A 28 -7.59 -23.45 -16.43
CA VAL A 28 -7.12 -22.49 -15.40
C VAL A 28 -5.64 -22.74 -15.15
N THR A 29 -4.81 -21.72 -15.33
CA THR A 29 -3.34 -21.87 -15.42
C THR A 29 -2.59 -20.60 -15.01
N ASP A 30 -1.27 -20.67 -14.83
CA ASP A 30 -0.37 -19.51 -14.71
C ASP A 30 0.23 -19.06 -16.06
N GLU A 31 -0.07 -19.77 -17.15
CA GLU A 31 0.37 -19.47 -18.51
C GLU A 31 -0.60 -18.52 -19.22
N ASP A 32 -0.12 -17.39 -19.74
CA ASP A 32 -0.94 -16.36 -20.39
C ASP A 32 -1.28 -16.68 -21.85
N GLU A 33 -0.47 -17.52 -22.52
CA GLU A 33 -0.73 -17.94 -23.89
C GLU A 33 -1.64 -19.18 -23.97
N ALA A 34 -2.90 -18.97 -24.34
CA ALA A 34 -3.92 -20.02 -24.45
C ALA A 34 -3.49 -21.29 -25.22
N ASN A 35 -2.75 -21.16 -26.33
CA ASN A 35 -2.30 -22.33 -27.10
C ASN A 35 -1.25 -23.18 -26.37
N LYS A 36 -0.40 -22.54 -25.56
CA LYS A 36 0.59 -23.20 -24.72
C LYS A 36 -0.10 -23.87 -23.54
N ALA A 37 -1.00 -23.15 -22.87
CA ALA A 37 -1.85 -23.68 -21.81
C ALA A 37 -2.64 -24.93 -22.30
N LEU A 38 -3.26 -24.87 -23.48
CA LEU A 38 -4.00 -25.99 -24.06
C LEU A 38 -3.11 -27.22 -24.34
N SER A 39 -1.84 -26.98 -24.67
CA SER A 39 -0.81 -28.00 -24.93
C SER A 39 -0.19 -28.59 -23.66
N GLY A 40 -0.49 -28.02 -22.49
CA GLY A 40 -0.01 -28.49 -21.19
C GLY A 40 1.19 -27.72 -20.63
N ASP A 41 1.54 -26.57 -21.21
CA ASP A 41 2.53 -25.66 -20.61
C ASP A 41 1.87 -24.83 -19.49
N GLY A 42 2.69 -24.38 -18.53
CA GLY A 42 2.22 -23.76 -17.29
C GLY A 42 1.76 -24.76 -16.23
N LYS A 43 1.54 -24.27 -15.01
CA LYS A 43 0.86 -24.98 -13.93
C LYS A 43 -0.64 -24.97 -14.20
N GLN A 44 -1.28 -26.14 -14.17
CA GLN A 44 -2.72 -26.25 -14.40
C GLN A 44 -3.47 -26.54 -13.12
N PHE A 45 -4.35 -25.61 -12.75
CA PHE A 45 -5.20 -25.70 -11.57
C PHE A 45 -6.55 -26.33 -11.92
N PHE A 46 -6.99 -26.21 -13.17
CA PHE A 46 -8.14 -26.92 -13.72
C PHE A 46 -7.99 -27.16 -15.22
N ARG A 47 -8.53 -28.28 -15.72
CA ARG A 47 -8.64 -28.57 -17.15
C ARG A 47 -9.77 -29.56 -17.42
N GLY A 48 -10.78 -29.14 -18.16
CA GLY A 48 -11.93 -30.01 -18.47
C GLY A 48 -12.99 -29.33 -19.31
N ASP A 49 -13.95 -30.13 -19.78
CA ASP A 49 -15.23 -29.64 -20.32
C ASP A 49 -16.07 -29.14 -19.14
N VAL A 50 -16.71 -27.98 -19.30
CA VAL A 50 -17.56 -27.31 -18.31
C VAL A 50 -18.85 -26.89 -19.00
N ASP A 51 -19.96 -27.43 -18.54
CA ASP A 51 -21.29 -27.04 -19.02
C ASP A 51 -21.65 -25.63 -18.48
N PHE A 52 -22.51 -24.90 -19.20
CA PHE A 52 -23.00 -23.60 -18.74
C PHE A 52 -23.53 -23.70 -17.29
N GLY A 53 -23.20 -22.76 -16.41
CA GLY A 53 -23.65 -22.80 -15.01
C GLY A 53 -23.08 -23.94 -14.13
N GLU A 54 -22.25 -24.84 -14.66
CA GLU A 54 -21.53 -25.85 -13.88
C GLU A 54 -20.42 -25.20 -13.03
N LEU A 55 -20.29 -25.62 -11.75
CA LEU A 55 -19.09 -25.27 -10.98
C LEU A 55 -17.94 -26.16 -11.39
N PHE A 56 -16.82 -25.52 -11.71
CA PHE A 56 -15.54 -26.18 -11.78
C PHE A 56 -14.62 -25.65 -10.67
N GLU A 57 -13.90 -26.56 -10.04
CA GLU A 57 -12.96 -26.23 -8.97
C GLU A 57 -11.54 -26.16 -9.57
N ALA A 58 -10.95 -24.97 -9.54
CA ALA A 58 -9.51 -24.82 -9.72
C ALA A 58 -8.82 -25.16 -8.41
N ASN A 59 -8.05 -26.25 -8.40
CA ASN A 59 -7.40 -26.74 -7.20
C ASN A 59 -5.90 -26.87 -7.44
N ASP A 60 -5.15 -26.20 -6.58
CA ASP A 60 -3.75 -26.46 -6.46
C ASP A 60 -3.48 -27.69 -5.58
N ASN A 61 -3.21 -28.83 -6.22
CA ASN A 61 -2.85 -30.04 -5.50
C ASN A 61 -1.39 -30.04 -4.99
N THR A 62 -0.55 -29.03 -5.28
CA THR A 62 0.92 -29.09 -5.05
C THR A 62 1.72 -27.79 -4.82
N ASP A 63 1.27 -26.58 -5.21
CA ASP A 63 1.93 -25.25 -5.20
C ASP A 63 0.92 -24.07 -5.29
N SER A 64 0.88 -23.17 -4.30
CA SER A 64 -0.12 -22.09 -4.19
C SER A 64 -0.36 -21.27 -5.47
N PHE A 65 -1.58 -20.75 -5.62
CA PHE A 65 -1.94 -19.85 -6.72
C PHE A 65 -0.94 -18.69 -6.82
N GLY A 66 -0.50 -18.39 -8.04
CA GLY A 66 0.34 -17.22 -8.29
C GLY A 66 -0.44 -15.90 -8.14
N SER A 67 0.25 -14.77 -8.28
CA SER A 67 -0.43 -13.47 -8.31
C SER A 67 -1.35 -13.33 -9.52
N LYS A 68 -1.01 -13.95 -10.66
CA LYS A 68 -1.82 -13.95 -11.87
C LYS A 68 -2.27 -15.36 -12.21
N THR A 69 -3.58 -15.52 -12.31
CA THR A 69 -4.21 -16.75 -12.78
C THR A 69 -4.96 -16.44 -14.07
N PHE A 70 -4.73 -17.26 -15.08
CA PHE A 70 -5.39 -17.14 -16.37
C PHE A 70 -6.47 -18.19 -16.50
N ILE A 71 -7.62 -17.79 -17.03
CA ILE A 71 -8.73 -18.69 -17.38
C ILE A 71 -8.94 -18.57 -18.88
N HIS A 72 -8.71 -19.68 -19.59
CA HIS A 72 -8.95 -19.77 -21.02
C HIS A 72 -10.19 -20.61 -21.30
N PHE A 73 -11.13 -20.05 -22.05
CA PHE A 73 -12.32 -20.73 -22.55
C PHE A 73 -12.14 -21.06 -24.02
N PHE A 74 -12.30 -22.33 -24.37
CA PHE A 74 -12.33 -22.82 -25.75
C PHE A 74 -13.69 -23.40 -26.07
N ASP A 75 -14.04 -23.38 -27.36
CA ASP A 75 -15.23 -24.01 -27.94
C ASP A 75 -15.24 -25.52 -27.65
N ASP A 76 -14.14 -26.22 -27.98
CA ASP A 76 -13.88 -27.57 -27.48
C ASP A 76 -12.36 -27.78 -27.34
N ALA A 77 -11.92 -28.96 -26.88
CA ALA A 77 -10.49 -29.27 -26.72
C ALA A 77 -9.63 -29.18 -28.01
N ASN A 78 -10.26 -29.10 -29.18
CA ASN A 78 -9.67 -28.87 -30.51
C ASN A 78 -10.25 -27.61 -31.20
N GLY A 79 -11.09 -26.85 -30.52
CA GLY A 79 -11.90 -25.76 -31.02
C GLY A 79 -11.22 -24.41 -30.95
N GLY A 80 -11.96 -23.35 -31.27
CA GLY A 80 -11.44 -21.99 -31.20
C GLY A 80 -11.34 -21.47 -29.77
N LEU A 81 -10.37 -20.58 -29.51
CA LEU A 81 -10.35 -19.80 -28.27
C LEU A 81 -11.55 -18.83 -28.27
N LEU A 82 -12.35 -18.89 -27.21
CA LEU A 82 -13.52 -18.04 -26.99
C LEU A 82 -13.17 -16.86 -26.09
N GLN A 83 -12.45 -17.09 -24.99
CA GLN A 83 -12.09 -16.02 -24.07
C GLN A 83 -10.78 -16.32 -23.33
N THR A 84 -10.04 -15.28 -22.99
CA THR A 84 -8.94 -15.35 -22.01
C THR A 84 -9.12 -14.28 -20.98
N ILE A 85 -9.05 -14.70 -19.73
CA ILE A 85 -9.24 -13.88 -18.55
C ILE A 85 -7.94 -13.92 -17.78
N GLU A 86 -7.49 -12.76 -17.32
CA GLU A 86 -6.49 -12.63 -16.28
C GLU A 86 -7.23 -12.21 -15.02
N TYR A 87 -7.09 -13.00 -13.97
CA TYR A 87 -7.68 -12.73 -12.67
C TYR A 87 -6.59 -12.83 -11.61
N HIS A 88 -6.52 -11.82 -10.76
CA HIS A 88 -5.47 -11.72 -9.77
C HIS A 88 -5.91 -12.51 -8.55
N THR A 89 -5.17 -13.57 -8.25
CA THR A 89 -5.51 -14.51 -7.16
C THR A 89 -4.66 -14.28 -5.91
N SER A 90 -4.00 -13.11 -5.80
CA SER A 90 -3.38 -12.67 -4.55
C SER A 90 -4.24 -11.66 -3.81
N CYS A 91 -4.07 -11.59 -2.49
CA CYS A 91 -4.76 -10.65 -1.58
C CYS A 91 -4.38 -9.17 -1.78
N SER A 92 -3.75 -8.81 -2.90
CA SER A 92 -3.46 -7.42 -3.22
C SER A 92 -4.70 -6.65 -3.68
N GLN A 93 -5.84 -7.30 -3.89
CA GLN A 93 -7.16 -6.69 -4.08
C GLN A 93 -8.24 -7.62 -3.53
N PRO A 94 -9.40 -7.10 -3.13
CA PRO A 94 -10.49 -7.93 -2.64
C PRO A 94 -10.88 -8.99 -3.69
N ILE A 95 -10.78 -10.26 -3.30
CA ILE A 95 -11.37 -11.38 -4.02
C ILE A 95 -12.76 -11.55 -3.43
N GLN A 96 -13.80 -11.14 -4.16
CA GLN A 96 -15.15 -11.16 -3.65
C GLN A 96 -15.93 -12.31 -4.24
N LEU A 97 -16.64 -13.02 -3.36
CA LEU A 97 -17.62 -13.99 -3.80
C LEU A 97 -18.71 -13.25 -4.59
N GLY A 98 -18.91 -13.66 -5.84
CA GLY A 98 -19.80 -12.99 -6.79
C GLY A 98 -19.07 -12.26 -7.90
N ASP A 99 -17.73 -12.11 -7.83
CA ASP A 99 -16.93 -11.49 -8.88
C ASP A 99 -17.20 -12.15 -10.25
N VAL A 100 -17.76 -11.40 -11.19
CA VAL A 100 -18.03 -11.85 -12.56
C VAL A 100 -16.83 -11.54 -13.44
N ILE A 101 -15.98 -12.54 -13.62
CA ILE A 101 -14.77 -12.49 -14.42
C ILE A 101 -15.03 -13.13 -15.78
N GLY A 102 -15.37 -12.30 -16.76
CA GLY A 102 -15.68 -12.75 -18.12
C GLY A 102 -16.82 -13.76 -18.15
N ASN A 103 -16.54 -14.99 -18.57
CA ASN A 103 -17.51 -16.09 -18.65
C ASN A 103 -17.62 -16.91 -17.34
N ALA A 104 -16.92 -16.52 -16.27
CA ALA A 104 -16.98 -17.18 -14.96
C ALA A 104 -17.42 -16.21 -13.87
N THR A 105 -18.01 -16.75 -12.80
CA THR A 105 -18.29 -16.02 -11.56
C THR A 105 -17.58 -16.72 -10.40
N LEU A 106 -16.91 -15.97 -9.54
CA LEU A 106 -16.24 -16.54 -8.38
C LEU A 106 -17.25 -16.96 -7.33
N PHE A 107 -17.43 -18.26 -7.19
CA PHE A 107 -18.49 -18.84 -6.37
C PHE A 107 -18.07 -19.19 -4.93
N GLY A 108 -16.78 -19.48 -4.75
CA GLY A 108 -16.22 -19.87 -3.47
C GLY A 108 -14.70 -19.88 -3.55
N TYR A 109 -14.03 -19.67 -2.43
CA TYR A 109 -12.58 -19.88 -2.34
C TYR A 109 -12.19 -20.36 -0.94
N ASP A 110 -11.13 -21.18 -0.89
CA ASP A 110 -10.50 -21.66 0.34
C ASP A 110 -9.19 -20.89 0.50
N GLY A 111 -9.10 -20.03 1.52
CA GLY A 111 -7.92 -19.23 1.80
C GLY A 111 -6.94 -19.98 2.70
N GLU A 112 -5.65 -19.62 2.68
CA GLU A 112 -4.66 -20.28 3.55
C GLU A 112 -4.96 -20.10 5.05
N ASP A 113 -5.62 -18.99 5.43
CA ASP A 113 -5.89 -18.61 6.82
C ASP A 113 -7.37 -18.72 7.24
N ALA A 114 -8.27 -19.06 6.32
CA ALA A 114 -9.71 -19.15 6.58
C ALA A 114 -10.38 -20.31 5.83
N PRO A 115 -11.31 -21.04 6.47
CA PRO A 115 -11.99 -22.18 5.84
C PRO A 115 -12.87 -21.74 4.67
N LEU A 116 -12.96 -22.60 3.64
CA LEU A 116 -13.81 -22.47 2.45
C LEU A 116 -15.07 -21.63 2.70
N VAL A 117 -15.09 -20.45 2.09
CA VAL A 117 -16.25 -19.56 2.03
C VAL A 117 -16.90 -19.77 0.66
N THR A 118 -18.18 -20.08 0.63
CA THR A 118 -18.94 -20.33 -0.61
C THR A 118 -20.22 -19.52 -0.59
N ILE A 119 -20.63 -19.03 -1.75
CA ILE A 119 -22.02 -18.64 -1.96
C ILE A 119 -22.85 -19.92 -1.85
N PRO A 120 -24.04 -19.93 -1.22
CA PRO A 120 -24.92 -21.10 -1.25
C PRO A 120 -25.34 -21.39 -2.70
N GLN A 121 -24.98 -22.57 -3.25
CA GLN A 121 -25.35 -22.90 -4.64
C GLN A 121 -26.72 -23.57 -4.70
N ASP A 122 -27.59 -23.07 -5.58
CA ASP A 122 -28.54 -23.93 -6.28
C ASP A 122 -28.14 -24.06 -7.76
N THR A 123 -28.28 -25.26 -8.31
CA THR A 123 -27.59 -25.80 -9.53
C THR A 123 -28.43 -25.96 -10.83
N SER A 124 -28.64 -24.96 -11.71
CA SER A 124 -29.10 -25.12 -13.13
C SER A 124 -29.44 -23.84 -13.94
N GLU A 125 -28.54 -23.32 -14.78
CA GLU A 125 -28.77 -22.86 -16.18
C GLU A 125 -30.08 -22.18 -16.72
N GLY A 126 -30.01 -20.89 -17.15
CA GLY A 126 -30.06 -20.46 -18.57
C GLY A 126 -31.31 -19.78 -19.20
N SER A 127 -31.18 -18.50 -19.63
CA SER A 127 -31.33 -17.97 -21.02
C SER A 127 -31.70 -16.46 -21.14
N ASN A 128 -30.73 -15.63 -21.54
CA ASN A 128 -30.84 -14.22 -21.93
C ASN A 128 -31.83 -13.94 -23.08
N ASN A 129 -32.55 -12.81 -23.03
CA ASN A 129 -32.90 -12.08 -24.25
C ASN A 129 -33.01 -10.55 -24.09
N SER A 130 -32.46 -9.88 -25.09
CA SER A 130 -32.23 -8.43 -25.19
C SER A 130 -33.50 -7.62 -25.52
N GLY A 131 -33.64 -6.48 -24.83
CA GLY A 131 -33.90 -5.20 -25.48
C GLY A 131 -35.05 -4.37 -24.91
N ASP A 132 -34.74 -3.37 -24.07
CA ASP A 132 -35.45 -2.09 -24.12
C ASP A 132 -34.56 -0.93 -23.64
N THR A 133 -34.67 0.19 -24.34
CA THR A 133 -34.02 1.46 -24.03
C THR A 133 -34.98 2.29 -23.19
N GLY A 134 -34.84 2.24 -21.87
CA GLY A 134 -35.66 3.09 -21.02
C GLY A 134 -35.80 2.71 -19.54
N SER A 135 -34.88 1.96 -18.93
CA SER A 135 -34.74 1.89 -17.47
C SER A 135 -33.32 1.43 -17.17
N ASN A 136 -32.72 1.90 -16.07
CA ASN A 136 -31.35 1.52 -15.67
C ASN A 136 -31.31 0.15 -14.96
N THR A 137 -32.44 -0.58 -14.90
CA THR A 137 -32.56 -1.89 -14.27
C THR A 137 -32.06 -2.98 -15.21
N ILE A 138 -30.92 -3.59 -14.90
CA ILE A 138 -30.48 -4.85 -15.54
C ILE A 138 -31.15 -5.98 -14.76
N LEU A 139 -32.28 -6.48 -15.27
CA LEU A 139 -32.89 -7.70 -14.76
C LEU A 139 -32.01 -8.90 -15.14
N LEU A 140 -31.49 -9.62 -14.14
CA LEU A 140 -30.67 -10.82 -14.34
C LEU A 140 -31.55 -12.08 -14.37
N GLU A 141 -31.04 -13.16 -14.98
CA GLU A 141 -31.73 -14.45 -15.02
C GLU A 141 -32.04 -14.97 -13.60
N VAL A 142 -33.28 -15.42 -13.40
CA VAL A 142 -33.79 -15.96 -12.13
C VAL A 142 -33.04 -17.21 -11.68
N ASP A 143 -33.10 -17.53 -10.39
CA ASP A 143 -32.51 -18.75 -9.84
C ASP A 143 -33.10 -19.97 -10.54
N ASN A 144 -32.21 -20.73 -11.17
CA ASN A 144 -32.51 -22.02 -11.71
C ASN A 144 -31.40 -22.96 -11.20
N PRO A 145 -31.74 -24.04 -10.47
CA PRO A 145 -33.07 -24.45 -10.07
C PRO A 145 -33.53 -23.45 -9.03
N PHE A 146 -34.84 -23.35 -8.94
CA PHE A 146 -35.41 -22.62 -7.85
C PHE A 146 -35.41 -23.49 -6.59
N ASP A 147 -34.82 -22.99 -5.51
CA ASP A 147 -34.94 -23.63 -4.18
C ASP A 147 -36.15 -23.04 -3.42
N PRO A 148 -37.29 -23.75 -3.36
CA PRO A 148 -38.45 -23.29 -2.60
C PRO A 148 -38.20 -23.24 -1.08
N ASN A 149 -37.07 -23.73 -0.58
CA ASN A 149 -36.68 -23.61 0.84
C ASN A 149 -35.80 -22.39 1.12
N ASN A 150 -35.36 -21.66 0.10
CA ASN A 150 -34.50 -20.49 0.21
C ASN A 150 -35.01 -19.34 -0.66
N ILE A 151 -36.18 -18.80 -0.30
CA ILE A 151 -36.89 -17.77 -1.07
C ILE A 151 -36.66 -16.35 -0.56
N GLY A 152 -35.64 -16.16 0.30
CA GLY A 152 -35.35 -14.88 0.94
C GLY A 152 -36.20 -14.59 2.19
N GLU A 153 -36.15 -13.33 2.63
CA GLU A 153 -36.93 -12.81 3.75
C GLU A 153 -38.11 -11.99 3.24
N ASP A 154 -39.26 -12.09 3.94
CA ASP A 154 -40.49 -11.35 3.63
C ASP A 154 -40.25 -9.83 3.57
N ALA A 155 -39.41 -9.31 4.49
CA ALA A 155 -38.96 -7.92 4.53
C ALA A 155 -40.08 -6.86 4.49
N ASP A 156 -41.26 -7.21 4.99
CA ASP A 156 -42.48 -6.38 5.08
C ASP A 156 -42.29 -5.06 5.85
N THR A 157 -41.24 -4.97 6.69
CA THR A 157 -40.95 -3.81 7.53
C THR A 157 -39.48 -3.39 7.43
N PRO A 158 -39.16 -2.08 7.50
CA PRO A 158 -37.78 -1.62 7.61
C PRO A 158 -37.07 -2.22 8.83
N THR A 159 -35.77 -2.49 8.75
CA THR A 159 -34.86 -2.11 7.64
C THR A 159 -34.86 -3.09 6.45
N GLY A 160 -35.30 -4.33 6.68
CA GLY A 160 -35.10 -5.43 5.73
C GLY A 160 -33.65 -5.94 5.71
N PRO A 161 -33.30 -6.87 4.79
CA PRO A 161 -31.95 -7.35 4.60
C PRO A 161 -30.96 -6.24 4.20
N LEU A 162 -29.70 -6.42 4.59
CA LEU A 162 -28.57 -5.55 4.25
C LEU A 162 -27.87 -6.09 2.98
N ALA A 163 -27.58 -5.18 2.06
CA ALA A 163 -26.72 -5.38 0.90
C ALA A 163 -25.61 -4.32 0.88
N GLN A 164 -24.52 -4.58 0.18
CA GLN A 164 -23.52 -3.60 -0.20
C GLN A 164 -23.83 -3.07 -1.60
N LYS A 165 -23.29 -1.89 -1.93
CA LYS A 165 -23.34 -1.39 -3.30
C LYS A 165 -22.58 -2.35 -4.22
N GLY A 166 -23.18 -2.73 -5.34
CA GLY A 166 -22.67 -3.75 -6.26
C GLY A 166 -23.23 -5.16 -6.02
N ASP A 167 -23.87 -5.42 -4.87
CA ASP A 167 -24.49 -6.73 -4.61
C ASP A 167 -25.68 -6.99 -5.53
N ILE A 168 -25.90 -8.26 -5.86
CA ILE A 168 -27.13 -8.69 -6.53
C ILE A 168 -28.23 -8.89 -5.49
N VAL A 169 -29.28 -8.09 -5.58
CA VAL A 169 -30.52 -8.25 -4.83
C VAL A 169 -31.46 -9.16 -5.61
N THR A 170 -31.99 -10.19 -4.94
CA THR A 170 -32.97 -11.11 -5.53
C THR A 170 -34.30 -11.02 -4.79
N TRP A 171 -35.38 -10.80 -5.54
CA TRP A 171 -36.74 -10.88 -5.03
C TRP A 171 -37.39 -12.18 -5.48
N THR A 172 -38.05 -12.87 -4.55
CA THR A 172 -38.93 -14.00 -4.86
C THR A 172 -40.36 -13.64 -4.49
N TYR A 173 -41.24 -13.67 -5.48
CA TYR A 173 -42.66 -13.34 -5.31
C TYR A 173 -43.44 -14.64 -5.15
N GLN A 174 -44.10 -14.80 -3.99
CA GLN A 174 -44.87 -15.99 -3.65
C GLN A 174 -46.39 -15.70 -3.71
N ALA A 175 -47.02 -15.97 -4.84
CA ALA A 175 -48.46 -15.79 -4.99
C ALA A 175 -49.22 -17.06 -4.57
N THR A 176 -50.20 -16.98 -3.66
CA THR A 176 -51.03 -18.15 -3.26
C THR A 176 -52.51 -17.94 -3.53
N ASN A 177 -53.16 -18.87 -4.24
CA ASN A 177 -54.62 -18.84 -4.41
C ASN A 177 -55.30 -19.40 -3.16
N THR A 178 -55.58 -18.51 -2.21
CA THR A 178 -56.29 -18.82 -0.96
C THR A 178 -57.80 -19.02 -1.13
N GLY A 179 -58.32 -18.80 -2.33
CA GLY A 179 -59.73 -18.91 -2.68
C GLY A 179 -60.20 -20.34 -2.93
N ASN A 180 -61.41 -20.46 -3.49
CA ASN A 180 -62.03 -21.74 -3.87
C ASN A 180 -62.45 -21.78 -5.34
N VAL A 181 -61.94 -20.85 -6.14
CA VAL A 181 -62.21 -20.68 -7.57
C VAL A 181 -60.87 -20.63 -8.29
N ASP A 182 -60.82 -21.25 -9.47
CA ASP A 182 -59.67 -21.19 -10.37
C ASP A 182 -59.43 -19.76 -10.84
N LEU A 183 -58.17 -19.32 -10.81
CA LEU A 183 -57.76 -17.99 -11.23
C LEU A 183 -56.88 -18.07 -12.49
N THR A 184 -56.86 -17.00 -13.26
CA THR A 184 -55.85 -16.74 -14.29
C THR A 184 -55.12 -15.47 -13.90
N ILE A 185 -53.81 -15.56 -13.66
CA ILE A 185 -52.97 -14.38 -13.42
C ILE A 185 -52.95 -13.57 -14.70
N LEU A 186 -53.32 -12.30 -14.59
CA LEU A 186 -53.33 -11.36 -15.69
C LEU A 186 -52.04 -10.55 -15.73
N ASP A 187 -51.52 -10.20 -14.55
CA ASP A 187 -50.35 -9.36 -14.40
C ASP A 187 -49.72 -9.51 -13.01
N LEU A 188 -48.41 -9.35 -12.93
CA LEU A 188 -47.65 -9.15 -11.69
C LEU A 188 -46.71 -7.99 -11.98
N VAL A 189 -46.93 -6.85 -11.35
CA VAL A 189 -46.15 -5.64 -11.59
C VAL A 189 -45.45 -5.27 -10.30
N ASP A 190 -44.17 -4.97 -10.42
CA ASP A 190 -43.29 -4.50 -9.38
C ASP A 190 -42.98 -3.01 -9.63
N ASP A 191 -43.02 -2.20 -8.58
CA ASP A 191 -42.88 -0.75 -8.70
C ASP A 191 -41.43 -0.26 -8.73
N ASN A 192 -40.43 -1.14 -8.76
CA ASN A 192 -39.01 -0.79 -8.88
C ASN A 192 -38.54 0.28 -7.86
N ASP A 193 -39.08 0.23 -6.63
CA ASP A 193 -38.89 1.23 -5.57
C ASP A 193 -39.44 2.65 -5.87
N THR A 194 -40.22 2.81 -6.93
CA THR A 194 -40.76 4.09 -7.42
C THR A 194 -42.29 4.09 -7.53
N PRO A 195 -43.05 4.08 -6.41
CA PRO A 195 -44.53 3.98 -6.43
C PRO A 195 -45.30 5.05 -7.23
N ASN A 196 -44.64 6.13 -7.66
CA ASN A 196 -45.23 7.22 -8.43
C ASN A 196 -44.66 7.34 -9.85
N ASP A 197 -43.80 6.42 -10.29
CA ASP A 197 -43.19 6.39 -11.62
C ASP A 197 -43.49 5.07 -12.32
N PRO A 198 -44.61 4.95 -13.04
CA PRO A 198 -44.96 3.69 -13.70
C PRO A 198 -44.14 3.42 -14.96
N ASP A 199 -43.21 4.31 -15.33
CA ASP A 199 -42.39 4.15 -16.54
C ASP A 199 -41.21 3.18 -16.32
N ASP A 200 -40.79 2.94 -15.06
CA ASP A 200 -39.75 1.96 -14.71
C ASP A 200 -40.26 0.69 -13.98
N ASP A 201 -41.57 0.61 -13.70
CA ASP A 201 -42.25 -0.62 -13.28
C ASP A 201 -41.88 -1.81 -14.18
N PHE A 202 -41.70 -2.99 -13.59
CA PHE A 202 -41.38 -4.22 -14.33
C PHE A 202 -42.24 -5.41 -13.93
N THR A 203 -42.20 -6.47 -14.73
CA THR A 203 -42.90 -7.74 -14.46
C THR A 203 -41.87 -8.80 -14.06
N PRO A 204 -41.92 -9.32 -12.83
CA PRO A 204 -41.08 -10.45 -12.41
C PRO A 204 -41.27 -11.67 -13.30
N GLU A 205 -40.20 -12.43 -13.53
CA GLU A 205 -40.23 -13.60 -14.40
C GLU A 205 -40.83 -14.82 -13.67
N GLU A 206 -41.64 -15.61 -14.37
CA GLU A 206 -42.16 -16.87 -13.83
C GLU A 206 -41.02 -17.87 -13.58
N VAL A 207 -41.01 -18.48 -12.40
CA VAL A 207 -40.15 -19.64 -12.13
C VAL A 207 -40.81 -20.86 -12.74
N LEU A 208 -40.17 -21.50 -13.73
CA LEU A 208 -40.78 -22.58 -14.51
C LEU A 208 -40.18 -23.96 -14.22
N VAL A 209 -41.04 -24.99 -14.21
CA VAL A 209 -40.68 -26.40 -14.25
C VAL A 209 -41.50 -27.11 -15.34
N ASN A 210 -40.83 -27.70 -16.33
CA ASN A 210 -41.48 -28.29 -17.53
C ASN A 210 -42.40 -27.32 -18.30
N GLY A 211 -42.12 -26.02 -18.29
CA GLY A 211 -42.91 -25.00 -19.00
C GLY A 211 -44.20 -24.57 -18.31
N PHE A 212 -44.37 -24.91 -17.03
CA PHE A 212 -45.43 -24.40 -16.14
C PHE A 212 -44.78 -23.74 -14.93
N ASN A 213 -45.49 -22.85 -14.25
CA ASN A 213 -44.99 -22.28 -13.00
C ASN A 213 -44.62 -23.41 -12.02
N PHE A 214 -43.53 -23.24 -11.26
CA PHE A 214 -43.07 -24.20 -10.26
C PHE A 214 -44.19 -24.62 -9.29
N GLY A 215 -45.08 -23.67 -9.00
CA GLY A 215 -46.28 -23.84 -8.18
C GLY A 215 -47.46 -24.57 -8.79
N ASP A 216 -47.48 -24.73 -10.12
CA ASP A 216 -48.54 -25.41 -10.86
C ASP A 216 -48.33 -26.93 -10.74
N THR A 217 -48.85 -27.46 -9.64
CA THR A 217 -48.67 -28.86 -9.25
C THR A 217 -49.27 -29.85 -10.24
N ASN A 218 -50.22 -29.40 -11.06
CA ASN A 218 -50.96 -30.25 -11.97
C ASN A 218 -50.70 -29.96 -13.46
N GLN A 219 -49.93 -28.90 -13.74
CA GLN A 219 -49.41 -28.51 -15.04
C GLN A 219 -50.53 -28.25 -16.05
N ASP A 220 -51.56 -27.51 -15.65
CA ASP A 220 -52.67 -27.11 -16.53
C ASP A 220 -52.66 -25.63 -16.89
N GLY A 221 -51.73 -24.84 -16.34
CA GLY A 221 -51.57 -23.41 -16.57
C GLY A 221 -52.67 -22.57 -15.93
N ILE A 222 -53.42 -23.13 -14.98
CA ILE A 222 -54.50 -22.46 -14.25
C ILE A 222 -54.06 -22.33 -12.80
N PHE A 223 -54.20 -21.13 -12.23
CA PHE A 223 -53.84 -20.92 -10.83
C PHE A 223 -54.93 -21.50 -9.92
N ASN A 224 -54.86 -22.80 -9.62
CA ASN A 224 -55.92 -23.52 -8.92
C ASN A 224 -55.94 -23.19 -7.42
N PRO A 225 -57.09 -23.43 -6.74
CA PRO A 225 -57.17 -23.30 -5.30
C PRO A 225 -56.07 -24.06 -4.56
N ASN A 226 -55.38 -23.36 -3.64
CA ASN A 226 -54.25 -23.83 -2.84
C ASN A 226 -52.93 -24.04 -3.60
N GLU A 227 -52.84 -23.66 -4.87
CA GLU A 227 -51.53 -23.54 -5.52
C GLU A 227 -50.81 -22.29 -5.06
N THR A 228 -49.49 -22.36 -5.09
CA THR A 228 -48.58 -21.26 -4.76
C THR A 228 -47.60 -21.10 -5.89
N TRP A 229 -47.77 -20.07 -6.71
CA TRP A 229 -46.94 -19.79 -7.86
C TRP A 229 -45.78 -18.86 -7.49
N TYR A 230 -44.63 -19.06 -8.12
CA TYR A 230 -43.39 -18.36 -7.83
C TYR A 230 -42.91 -17.56 -9.02
N PHE A 231 -42.43 -16.35 -8.74
CA PHE A 231 -41.78 -15.47 -9.71
C PHE A 231 -40.50 -14.93 -9.08
N GLN A 232 -39.56 -14.48 -9.90
CA GLN A 232 -38.32 -13.89 -9.41
C GLN A 232 -37.90 -12.70 -10.26
N ALA A 233 -37.14 -11.81 -9.61
CA ALA A 233 -36.45 -10.70 -10.26
C ALA A 233 -35.12 -10.48 -9.54
N LYS A 234 -34.14 -9.93 -10.28
CA LYS A 234 -32.80 -9.66 -9.76
C LYS A 234 -32.31 -8.31 -10.27
N GLU A 235 -31.60 -7.58 -9.42
CA GLU A 235 -31.00 -6.29 -9.75
C GLU A 235 -29.63 -6.17 -9.05
N VAL A 236 -28.73 -5.38 -9.61
CA VAL A 236 -27.50 -4.94 -8.93
C VAL A 236 -27.79 -3.67 -8.14
N ALA A 237 -27.51 -3.65 -6.83
CA ALA A 237 -27.67 -2.47 -5.98
C ALA A 237 -26.70 -1.35 -6.41
N GLN A 238 -27.22 -0.26 -6.98
CA GLN A 238 -26.40 0.88 -7.46
C GLN A 238 -26.39 2.09 -6.51
N GLU A 239 -27.45 2.23 -5.72
CA GLU A 239 -27.65 3.38 -4.82
C GLU A 239 -27.71 2.89 -3.37
N THR A 240 -27.26 3.73 -2.43
CA THR A 240 -27.23 3.41 -0.99
C THR A 240 -28.44 3.99 -0.27
N GLY A 241 -28.77 3.45 0.91
CA GLY A 241 -29.88 3.88 1.76
C GLY A 241 -30.99 2.84 1.90
N GLN A 242 -32.14 3.28 2.42
CA GLN A 242 -33.31 2.44 2.61
C GLN A 242 -34.20 2.43 1.36
N PHE A 243 -34.47 1.23 0.85
CA PHE A 243 -35.37 1.02 -0.28
C PHE A 243 -36.64 0.31 0.15
N LYS A 244 -37.70 0.53 -0.63
CA LYS A 244 -38.99 -0.12 -0.45
C LYS A 244 -39.63 -0.35 -1.82
N ASN A 245 -39.80 -1.63 -2.12
CA ASN A 245 -40.45 -2.12 -3.30
C ASN A 245 -41.88 -2.58 -2.99
N THR A 246 -42.79 -2.45 -3.94
CA THR A 246 -44.19 -2.90 -3.84
C THR A 246 -44.60 -3.68 -5.08
N ALA A 247 -44.94 -4.95 -4.88
CA ALA A 247 -45.48 -5.81 -5.92
C ALA A 247 -47.01 -5.83 -5.89
N VAL A 248 -47.65 -5.82 -7.05
CA VAL A 248 -49.11 -5.94 -7.20
C VAL A 248 -49.42 -7.05 -8.18
N ILE A 249 -50.13 -8.08 -7.71
CA ILE A 249 -50.63 -9.17 -8.54
C ILE A 249 -52.10 -8.93 -8.89
N THR A 250 -52.45 -9.13 -10.16
CA THR A 250 -53.83 -9.05 -10.67
C THR A 250 -54.22 -10.37 -11.30
N ALA A 251 -55.38 -10.92 -10.92
CA ALA A 251 -55.92 -12.16 -11.50
C ALA A 251 -57.43 -12.04 -11.80
N GLU A 252 -57.94 -12.90 -12.69
CA GLU A 252 -59.36 -13.02 -12.99
C GLU A 252 -59.91 -14.38 -12.54
N GLY A 253 -61.05 -14.37 -11.85
CA GLY A 253 -61.81 -15.57 -11.50
C GLY A 253 -63.29 -15.36 -11.77
N ILE A 254 -63.93 -16.28 -12.50
CA ILE A 254 -65.38 -16.25 -12.83
C ILE A 254 -65.90 -14.90 -13.38
N GLY A 255 -65.07 -14.15 -14.10
CA GLY A 255 -65.42 -12.85 -14.67
C GLY A 255 -65.23 -11.64 -13.75
N GLU A 256 -64.63 -11.83 -12.57
CA GLU A 256 -64.30 -10.78 -11.61
C GLU A 256 -62.78 -10.66 -11.46
N ILE A 257 -62.29 -9.43 -11.34
CA ILE A 257 -60.88 -9.12 -11.12
C ILE A 257 -60.60 -9.11 -9.60
N VAL A 258 -59.52 -9.77 -9.20
CA VAL A 258 -58.97 -9.74 -7.85
C VAL A 258 -57.52 -9.23 -7.92
N THR A 259 -57.11 -8.48 -6.90
CA THR A 259 -55.76 -7.94 -6.78
C THR A 259 -55.26 -8.16 -5.37
N ASP A 260 -53.96 -8.38 -5.24
CA ASP A 260 -53.26 -8.36 -3.96
C ASP A 260 -51.96 -7.58 -4.10
N MET A 261 -51.40 -7.12 -2.99
CA MET A 261 -50.14 -6.38 -2.99
C MET A 261 -49.25 -6.79 -1.83
N ASP A 262 -47.94 -6.75 -2.06
CA ASP A 262 -46.92 -7.10 -1.08
C ASP A 262 -45.78 -6.07 -1.09
N MET A 263 -45.10 -5.87 0.04
CA MET A 263 -44.03 -4.88 0.18
C MET A 263 -42.73 -5.55 0.63
N SER A 264 -41.61 -5.12 0.07
CA SER A 264 -40.28 -5.57 0.48
C SER A 264 -39.38 -4.38 0.76
N HIS A 265 -38.66 -4.41 1.88
CA HIS A 265 -37.67 -3.41 2.26
C HIS A 265 -36.27 -4.00 2.15
N ARG A 266 -35.28 -3.16 1.84
CA ARG A 266 -33.85 -3.51 1.95
C ARG A 266 -33.04 -2.26 2.31
N VAL A 267 -31.87 -2.45 2.90
CA VAL A 267 -30.88 -1.39 3.06
C VAL A 267 -29.68 -1.74 2.21
N VAL A 268 -29.20 -0.78 1.42
CA VAL A 268 -27.88 -0.85 0.80
C VAL A 268 -26.96 0.04 1.62
N ASN A 269 -25.87 -0.51 2.16
CA ASN A 269 -25.02 0.13 3.17
C ASN A 269 -24.64 1.59 2.78
N PRO A 270 -25.12 2.60 3.52
CA PRO A 270 -24.80 4.00 3.26
C PRO A 270 -23.55 4.50 3.96
N LEU A 271 -23.00 3.71 4.88
CA LEU A 271 -21.79 4.04 5.63
C LEU A 271 -20.58 3.80 4.74
N ASP A 272 -19.72 4.81 4.65
CA ASP A 272 -18.55 4.83 3.77
C ASP A 272 -17.38 5.43 4.55
N ILE A 273 -16.22 4.76 4.53
CA ILE A 273 -14.96 5.29 5.07
C ILE A 273 -13.89 5.30 3.98
N GLU A 274 -13.13 6.38 3.95
CA GLU A 274 -11.92 6.52 3.13
C GLU A 274 -10.74 6.86 4.05
N LYS A 275 -9.63 6.13 3.93
CA LYS A 275 -8.41 6.26 4.73
C LYS A 275 -7.27 6.72 3.83
N LEU A 276 -6.93 7.98 4.01
CA LEU A 276 -5.85 8.63 3.29
C LEU A 276 -4.55 8.58 4.10
N VAL A 277 -3.43 8.52 3.40
CA VAL A 277 -2.08 8.62 3.97
C VAL A 277 -1.33 9.81 3.39
N ALA A 278 -0.54 10.49 4.21
CA ALA A 278 0.42 11.50 3.80
C ALA A 278 1.77 11.19 4.43
N VAL A 279 2.83 11.35 3.64
CA VAL A 279 4.22 11.19 4.11
C VAL A 279 4.95 12.51 3.96
N GLU A 280 5.96 12.73 4.79
CA GLU A 280 6.86 13.86 4.60
C GLU A 280 7.48 13.83 3.20
N PRO A 281 7.37 14.91 2.41
CA PRO A 281 7.86 14.91 1.05
C PRO A 281 9.38 14.81 1.03
N MET A 282 9.88 13.91 0.19
CA MET A 282 11.31 13.82 -0.09
C MET A 282 11.76 15.10 -0.77
N VAL A 283 12.50 15.94 -0.04
CA VAL A 283 13.15 17.10 -0.64
C VAL A 283 14.30 16.59 -1.51
N GLU A 284 14.26 16.86 -2.82
CA GLU A 284 15.42 16.62 -3.68
C GLU A 284 16.64 17.34 -3.06
N GLN A 285 17.71 16.60 -2.76
CA GLN A 285 18.91 17.07 -2.05
C GLN A 285 19.79 18.04 -2.87
N GLY A 286 19.18 18.91 -3.69
CA GLY A 286 19.86 20.01 -4.38
C GLY A 286 19.89 21.28 -3.54
N SER A 287 20.89 22.14 -3.76
CA SER A 287 20.90 23.40 -3.04
C SER A 287 19.78 24.32 -3.52
N ALA A 288 18.97 24.83 -2.59
CA ALA A 288 18.01 25.91 -2.84
C ALA A 288 18.67 27.15 -3.46
N CYS A 289 19.97 27.37 -3.22
CA CYS A 289 20.75 28.43 -3.86
C CYS A 289 20.85 28.30 -5.38
N ASP A 290 20.93 27.07 -5.90
CA ASP A 290 21.06 26.83 -7.34
C ASP A 290 19.78 27.21 -8.09
N THR A 291 18.64 27.05 -7.42
CA THR A 291 17.31 27.35 -7.96
C THR A 291 16.90 28.80 -7.72
N ALA A 292 16.97 29.28 -6.47
CA ALA A 292 16.43 30.58 -6.07
C ALA A 292 17.48 31.69 -5.93
N GLY A 293 18.77 31.43 -6.16
CA GLY A 293 19.83 32.42 -6.04
C GLY A 293 20.26 32.64 -4.58
N LYS A 294 20.77 33.83 -4.23
CA LYS A 294 21.24 34.10 -2.85
C LYS A 294 20.08 34.29 -1.88
N PRO A 295 20.23 33.91 -0.59
CA PRO A 295 19.13 33.99 0.37
C PRO A 295 18.81 35.45 0.69
N GLU A 296 17.52 35.79 0.57
CA GLU A 296 16.93 37.03 1.05
C GLU A 296 16.12 36.80 2.33
N GLU A 297 15.46 35.65 2.46
CA GLU A 297 14.59 35.27 3.57
C GLU A 297 14.58 33.74 3.72
N LEU A 298 14.57 33.26 4.97
CA LEU A 298 14.51 31.85 5.31
C LEU A 298 13.38 31.62 6.31
N SER A 299 12.73 30.47 6.18
CA SER A 299 11.73 29.94 7.10
C SER A 299 12.25 28.69 7.77
N PHE A 300 12.06 28.58 9.08
CA PHE A 300 12.42 27.41 9.86
C PHE A 300 11.24 26.95 10.70
N THR A 301 11.13 25.66 10.94
CA THR A 301 10.17 25.08 11.89
C THR A 301 10.90 24.64 13.16
N TYR A 302 10.30 24.88 14.34
CA TYR A 302 10.83 24.38 15.61
C TYR A 302 10.37 22.94 15.86
N LEU A 303 11.31 22.00 15.87
CA LEU A 303 11.09 20.60 16.22
C LEU A 303 12.20 20.18 17.20
N PRO A 304 11.90 19.89 18.48
CA PRO A 304 12.91 19.55 19.47
C PRO A 304 13.80 18.39 19.02
N SER A 305 15.09 18.65 18.77
CA SER A 305 16.04 17.63 18.30
C SER A 305 17.47 18.03 18.66
N LEU A 306 18.35 17.03 18.78
CA LEU A 306 19.80 17.24 18.89
C LEU A 306 20.53 16.87 17.59
N ILE A 307 19.79 16.44 16.58
CA ILE A 307 20.32 15.99 15.30
C ILE A 307 20.80 17.21 14.51
N ILE A 308 21.92 17.06 13.83
CA ILE A 308 22.37 17.99 12.81
C ILE A 308 22.49 17.20 11.52
N ASP A 309 21.73 17.60 10.52
CA ASP A 309 21.74 16.99 9.20
C ASP A 309 21.71 18.11 8.15
N THR A 310 22.83 18.33 7.47
CA THR A 310 22.95 19.38 6.46
C THR A 310 24.09 19.06 5.50
N ASN A 311 23.93 19.49 4.25
CA ASN A 311 24.96 19.37 3.21
C ASN A 311 26.04 20.48 3.27
N GLN A 312 26.04 21.33 4.30
CA GLN A 312 27.08 22.35 4.51
C GLN A 312 28.44 21.73 4.82
N LYS A 313 29.51 22.24 4.20
CA LYS A 313 30.86 21.78 4.54
C LYS A 313 31.20 22.09 6.01
N PRO A 314 32.05 21.26 6.65
CA PRO A 314 32.53 21.48 8.00
C PRO A 314 33.16 22.85 8.21
N GLY A 315 32.86 23.45 9.37
CA GLY A 315 33.26 24.83 9.67
C GLY A 315 32.44 25.87 8.92
N GLN A 316 31.42 25.47 8.14
CA GLN A 316 30.38 26.34 7.61
C GLN A 316 29.06 26.18 8.38
N VAL A 317 28.94 25.09 9.13
CA VAL A 317 28.02 24.94 10.26
C VAL A 317 28.84 24.76 11.55
N GLU A 318 28.47 25.47 12.62
CA GLU A 318 29.05 25.32 13.95
C GLU A 318 27.91 25.35 14.99
N PHE A 319 27.97 24.43 15.94
CA PHE A 319 26.89 24.18 16.87
C PHE A 319 27.43 23.85 18.26
N GLN A 320 26.72 24.32 19.29
CA GLN A 320 26.99 24.02 20.69
C GLN A 320 25.69 23.62 21.39
N ASN A 321 25.64 22.35 21.81
CA ASN A 321 24.61 21.86 22.70
C ASN A 321 24.91 22.23 24.15
N THR A 322 23.88 22.64 24.89
CA THR A 322 23.91 22.50 26.34
C THR A 322 23.35 21.12 26.74
N PRO A 323 23.67 20.58 27.94
CA PRO A 323 23.17 19.27 28.38
C PRO A 323 21.65 19.23 28.70
N LEU A 324 20.90 20.27 28.32
CA LEU A 324 19.49 20.44 28.64
C LEU A 324 18.70 20.38 27.34
N LEU A 325 18.00 19.25 27.13
CA LEU A 325 16.83 19.25 26.26
C LEU A 325 15.71 20.01 26.97
N ASP A 326 14.82 20.57 26.16
CA ASP A 326 13.59 21.18 26.61
C ASP A 326 12.85 20.28 27.62
N ASN A 327 12.18 20.88 28.58
CA ASN A 327 11.41 20.13 29.56
C ASN A 327 10.25 19.47 28.81
N PRO A 328 9.99 18.16 28.96
CA PRO A 328 9.05 17.42 28.12
C PRO A 328 7.55 17.81 28.27
N GLY A 329 7.26 18.97 28.85
CA GLY A 329 5.92 19.54 28.94
C GLY A 329 5.81 21.01 28.51
N ASP A 330 6.86 21.60 27.94
CA ASP A 330 6.82 22.93 27.33
C ASP A 330 6.66 22.76 25.80
N GLU A 331 5.58 23.30 25.24
CA GLU A 331 5.25 23.22 23.81
C GLU A 331 5.79 24.44 23.03
N GLU A 332 6.52 25.35 23.68
CA GLU A 332 7.04 26.58 23.09
C GLU A 332 8.44 26.92 23.59
N VAL A 333 9.26 27.55 22.73
CA VAL A 333 10.58 28.11 23.08
C VAL A 333 10.70 29.57 22.68
N TYR A 334 11.75 30.23 23.16
CA TYR A 334 12.12 31.57 22.72
C TYR A 334 13.38 31.54 21.85
N ILE A 335 13.24 31.91 20.57
CA ILE A 335 14.32 31.86 19.58
C ILE A 335 14.81 33.28 19.28
N VAL A 336 16.14 33.44 19.18
CA VAL A 336 16.81 34.68 18.76
C VAL A 336 17.78 34.36 17.63
N THR A 337 17.84 35.21 16.60
CA THR A 337 18.84 35.09 15.52
C THR A 337 19.68 36.34 15.36
N ASN A 338 20.91 36.18 14.87
CA ASN A 338 21.76 37.33 14.49
C ASN A 338 21.20 38.13 13.29
N LYS A 339 20.10 37.66 12.68
CA LYS A 339 19.35 38.32 11.62
C LYS A 339 18.15 39.14 12.11
N GLY A 340 17.99 39.28 13.42
CA GLY A 340 17.01 40.17 14.03
C GLY A 340 15.65 39.53 14.28
N PHE A 341 15.51 38.21 14.11
CA PHE A 341 14.37 37.48 14.64
C PHE A 341 14.50 37.35 16.16
N SER A 342 13.40 37.56 16.88
CA SER A 342 13.32 37.33 18.32
C SER A 342 11.85 37.13 18.70
N GLY A 343 11.47 35.92 19.12
CA GLY A 343 10.07 35.59 19.39
C GLY A 343 9.89 34.25 20.10
N THR A 344 8.69 34.06 20.65
CA THR A 344 8.22 32.75 21.12
C THR A 344 7.70 31.97 19.92
N VAL A 345 8.05 30.68 19.83
CA VAL A 345 7.72 29.77 18.72
C VAL A 345 7.24 28.44 19.32
N SER A 346 6.06 27.98 18.91
CA SER A 346 5.51 26.69 19.32
C SER A 346 6.15 25.52 18.55
N ILE A 347 6.09 24.30 19.10
CA ILE A 347 6.46 23.07 18.37
C ILE A 347 5.67 23.00 17.06
N GLY A 348 6.35 22.74 15.95
CA GLY A 348 5.76 22.69 14.61
C GLY A 348 5.45 24.07 14.00
N GLU A 349 5.62 25.18 14.72
CA GLU A 349 5.39 26.52 14.18
C GLU A 349 6.56 26.95 13.28
N GLU A 350 6.21 27.48 12.09
CA GLU A 350 7.17 28.10 11.19
C GLU A 350 7.44 29.56 11.59
N PHE A 351 8.71 29.94 11.60
CA PHE A 351 9.14 31.33 11.77
C PHE A 351 10.08 31.77 10.65
N THR A 352 9.82 32.97 10.13
CA THR A 352 10.49 33.51 8.95
C THR A 352 11.26 34.79 9.27
N PHE A 353 12.45 34.95 8.69
CA PHE A 353 13.24 36.17 8.83
C PHE A 353 14.14 36.44 7.62
N ALA A 354 14.50 37.72 7.45
CA ALA A 354 15.41 38.14 6.39
C ALA A 354 16.82 37.57 6.63
N ALA A 355 17.43 36.96 5.61
CA ALA A 355 18.65 36.17 5.74
C ALA A 355 19.76 36.62 4.79
N THR A 356 19.95 37.94 4.63
CA THR A 356 20.93 38.48 3.69
C THR A 356 22.36 38.51 4.26
N GLY A 357 23.26 37.73 3.67
CA GLY A 357 24.71 37.83 3.83
C GLY A 357 25.28 37.45 5.20
N GLY A 358 26.52 36.96 5.21
CA GLY A 358 27.20 36.45 6.42
C GLY A 358 26.58 35.15 6.94
N ASP A 359 27.07 34.68 8.06
CA ASP A 359 26.58 33.45 8.69
C ASP A 359 25.29 33.71 9.47
N LEU A 360 24.45 32.69 9.58
CA LEU A 360 23.29 32.66 10.44
C LEU A 360 23.69 32.08 11.80
N GLU A 361 23.19 32.70 12.86
CA GLU A 361 23.34 32.23 14.23
C GLU A 361 21.96 32.14 14.88
N PHE A 362 21.76 31.11 15.71
CA PHE A 362 20.57 30.95 16.54
C PHE A 362 20.96 30.78 18.00
N GLU A 363 20.15 31.36 18.89
CA GLU A 363 20.12 31.05 20.32
C GLU A 363 18.69 30.62 20.66
N ILE A 364 18.53 29.39 21.15
CA ILE A 364 17.24 28.82 21.54
C ILE A 364 17.19 28.75 23.06
N TYR A 365 16.22 29.41 23.66
CA TYR A 365 16.00 29.47 25.10
C TYR A 365 14.68 28.79 25.46
N ASP A 366 14.63 28.18 26.65
CA ASP A 366 13.43 27.62 27.26
C ASP A 366 12.26 28.62 27.25
N PHE A 367 12.49 29.85 27.71
CA PHE A 367 11.56 30.98 27.56
C PHE A 367 12.33 32.30 27.50
N GLN A 368 11.63 33.42 27.28
CA GLN A 368 12.27 34.74 27.21
C GLN A 368 13.04 35.08 28.50
N GLY A 369 14.37 35.05 28.44
CA GLY A 369 15.27 35.28 29.58
C GLY A 369 15.53 34.04 30.46
N GLY A 370 15.10 32.86 30.01
CA GLY A 370 15.38 31.55 30.60
C GLY A 370 16.78 31.00 30.26
N PRO A 371 17.07 29.75 30.62
CA PRO A 371 18.32 29.08 30.24
C PRO A 371 18.42 28.87 28.72
N LEU A 372 19.64 28.96 28.19
CA LEU A 372 19.98 28.60 26.82
C LEU A 372 19.93 27.07 26.69
N LEU A 373 19.17 26.57 25.72
CA LEU A 373 19.05 25.15 25.39
C LEU A 373 20.05 24.77 24.29
N GLN A 374 20.06 25.51 23.19
CA GLN A 374 20.93 25.27 22.04
C GLN A 374 21.46 26.57 21.43
N GLU A 375 22.68 26.50 20.92
CA GLU A 375 23.32 27.59 20.17
C GLU A 375 23.84 27.06 18.84
N ILE A 376 23.36 27.63 17.75
CA ILE A 376 23.91 27.42 16.42
C ILE A 376 24.79 28.64 16.16
N SER A 377 26.10 28.51 16.39
CA SER A 377 27.05 29.62 16.29
C SER A 377 27.46 29.93 14.86
N LYS A 378 27.11 29.07 13.90
CA LYS A 378 27.31 29.32 12.48
C LYS A 378 26.41 28.43 11.62
N TYR A 379 25.79 29.01 10.59
CA TYR A 379 25.25 28.33 9.43
C TYR A 379 25.46 29.21 8.19
N HIS A 380 26.27 28.76 7.24
CA HIS A 380 26.81 29.64 6.21
C HIS A 380 25.82 29.89 5.07
N LEU A 381 25.40 31.14 4.90
CA LEU A 381 24.36 31.50 3.94
C LEU A 381 24.88 31.83 2.53
N SER A 382 26.12 31.51 2.20
CA SER A 382 26.62 31.75 0.84
C SER A 382 26.38 30.56 -0.07
N CYS A 383 26.00 30.82 -1.33
CA CYS A 383 25.84 29.80 -2.38
C CYS A 383 27.17 29.09 -2.77
N SER A 384 28.25 29.30 -2.02
CA SER A 384 29.45 28.46 -2.14
C SER A 384 29.35 27.17 -1.33
N GLN A 385 28.31 27.04 -0.51
CA GLN A 385 27.91 25.85 0.21
C GLN A 385 26.47 25.49 -0.14
N PRO A 386 26.11 24.20 -0.13
CA PRO A 386 24.72 23.78 -0.25
C PRO A 386 23.90 24.30 0.93
N ILE A 387 22.80 24.97 0.61
CA ILE A 387 21.69 25.24 1.54
C ILE A 387 20.53 24.39 1.03
N THR A 388 20.11 23.38 1.79
CA THR A 388 19.08 22.41 1.37
C THR A 388 17.84 22.65 2.23
N LEU A 389 16.66 22.65 1.61
CA LEU A 389 15.44 22.53 2.41
C LEU A 389 15.45 21.16 3.09
N GLY A 390 14.98 21.11 4.34
CA GLY A 390 15.13 19.93 5.20
C GLY A 390 16.43 19.91 6.01
N ASP A 391 17.37 20.83 5.81
CA ASP A 391 18.56 20.94 6.67
C ASP A 391 18.12 21.07 8.15
N VAL A 392 18.49 20.10 8.99
CA VAL A 392 18.22 20.03 10.43
C VAL A 392 19.42 20.62 11.18
N LEU A 393 19.17 21.63 12.00
CA LEU A 393 20.19 22.34 12.79
C LEU A 393 19.83 22.27 14.27
N GLY A 394 19.94 21.10 14.88
CA GLY A 394 19.43 20.88 16.24
C GLY A 394 17.90 20.94 16.23
N SER A 395 17.31 21.82 17.05
CA SER A 395 15.85 21.91 17.15
C SER A 395 15.16 22.74 16.06
N VAL A 396 15.85 23.13 14.98
CA VAL A 396 15.24 23.90 13.89
C VAL A 396 15.54 23.26 12.55
N THR A 397 14.51 23.14 11.71
CA THR A 397 14.61 22.57 10.36
C THR A 397 14.31 23.64 9.33
N LEU A 398 15.13 23.76 8.29
CA LEU A 398 14.95 24.74 7.22
C LEU A 398 13.79 24.33 6.28
N THR A 399 12.63 24.99 6.36
CA THR A 399 11.41 24.61 5.60
C THR A 399 11.13 25.51 4.40
N GLY A 400 11.66 26.73 4.39
CA GLY A 400 11.46 27.68 3.30
C GLY A 400 12.69 28.51 2.98
N TYR A 401 12.88 28.76 1.68
CA TYR A 401 14.00 29.50 1.14
C TYR A 401 13.52 30.49 0.10
N LYS A 402 13.70 31.78 0.34
CA LYS A 402 13.47 32.82 -0.66
C LYS A 402 14.77 33.50 -1.01
N GLY A 403 15.14 33.39 -2.27
CA GLY A 403 16.31 34.06 -2.82
C GLY A 403 15.99 35.11 -3.87
N GLU A 404 17.03 35.79 -4.36
CA GLU A 404 16.94 36.88 -5.34
C GLU A 404 16.17 36.50 -6.63
N ASN A 405 16.11 35.21 -6.97
CA ASN A 405 15.48 34.70 -8.19
C ASN A 405 14.15 33.96 -7.96
N GLY A 406 13.68 33.82 -6.72
CA GLY A 406 12.42 33.12 -6.43
C GLY A 406 12.35 32.52 -5.03
N THR A 407 11.34 31.67 -4.82
CA THR A 407 11.11 30.96 -3.56
C THR A 407 11.09 29.46 -3.81
N VAL A 408 11.71 28.70 -2.93
CA VAL A 408 11.62 27.25 -2.81
C VAL A 408 11.05 26.96 -1.42
N THR A 409 10.04 26.12 -1.32
CA THR A 409 9.47 25.65 -0.04
C THR A 409 9.35 24.14 -0.08
N ILE A 410 9.39 23.51 1.09
CA ILE A 410 8.97 22.11 1.21
C ILE A 410 7.46 22.12 0.91
N PRO A 411 6.96 21.30 -0.03
CA PRO A 411 5.52 21.17 -0.23
C PRO A 411 4.87 20.65 1.05
N GLU A 412 3.60 21.01 1.31
CA GLU A 412 2.88 20.35 2.39
C GLU A 412 2.66 18.87 2.03
N PRO A 413 2.66 17.96 3.02
CA PRO A 413 2.28 16.56 2.78
C PRO A 413 0.90 16.50 2.12
N GLU A 414 0.80 15.82 0.99
CA GLU A 414 -0.47 15.59 0.31
C GLU A 414 -1.05 14.26 0.78
N PHE A 415 -2.29 14.28 1.26
CA PHE A 415 -3.05 13.08 1.54
C PHE A 415 -3.45 12.41 0.22
N VAL A 416 -3.09 11.13 0.11
CA VAL A 416 -3.43 10.29 -1.03
C VAL A 416 -4.25 9.10 -0.55
N ASP A 417 -5.23 8.74 -1.36
CA ASP A 417 -5.84 7.41 -1.34
C ASP A 417 -4.76 6.43 -1.81
N ALA A 418 -4.43 5.48 -0.94
CA ALA A 418 -3.38 4.50 -1.13
C ALA A 418 -3.88 3.10 -0.78
N ASP A 419 -5.05 2.73 -1.29
CA ASP A 419 -5.63 1.38 -1.18
C ASP A 419 -4.67 0.27 -1.61
N GLU A 420 -3.81 0.60 -2.56
CA GLU A 420 -2.93 -0.35 -3.23
C GLU A 420 -1.46 -0.15 -2.84
N PRO A 421 -0.73 -1.24 -2.54
CA PRO A 421 0.71 -1.17 -2.37
C PRO A 421 1.39 -0.75 -3.70
N THR A 422 2.47 0.03 -3.66
CA THR A 422 3.28 0.29 -2.46
C THR A 422 2.84 1.49 -1.62
N GLY A 423 1.92 2.32 -2.11
CA GLY A 423 1.65 3.64 -1.54
C GLY A 423 2.83 4.61 -1.68
N PRO A 424 2.75 5.80 -1.05
CA PRO A 424 3.85 6.77 -1.01
C PRO A 424 5.07 6.24 -0.22
N GLN A 425 6.26 6.74 -0.55
CA GLN A 425 7.49 6.36 0.12
C GLN A 425 7.79 7.28 1.30
N ALA A 426 7.92 6.72 2.49
CA ALA A 426 8.29 7.42 3.72
C ALA A 426 9.73 7.09 4.10
N ILE A 427 10.49 8.05 4.62
CA ILE A 427 11.81 7.75 5.17
C ILE A 427 11.63 7.06 6.52
N VAL A 428 12.32 5.95 6.78
CA VAL A 428 12.22 5.27 8.09
C VAL A 428 12.44 6.25 9.25
N ASN A 429 11.55 6.21 10.24
CA ASN A 429 11.39 7.13 11.37
C ASN A 429 10.84 8.54 11.06
N SER A 430 10.54 8.89 9.80
CA SER A 430 9.78 10.10 9.50
C SER A 430 8.32 9.93 9.94
N ASN A 431 7.61 11.05 10.05
CA ASN A 431 6.18 11.00 10.35
C ASN A 431 5.38 10.51 9.13
N VAL A 432 4.36 9.69 9.41
CA VAL A 432 3.32 9.27 8.46
C VAL A 432 2.00 9.65 9.08
N ASP A 433 1.23 10.47 8.38
CA ASP A 433 -0.06 10.97 8.83
C ASP A 433 -1.18 10.22 8.11
N PHE A 434 -2.22 9.85 8.86
CA PHE A 434 -3.43 9.26 8.34
C PHE A 434 -4.63 10.18 8.57
N LYS A 435 -5.52 10.22 7.61
CA LYS A 435 -6.80 10.92 7.68
C LYS A 435 -7.92 9.98 7.29
N PHE A 436 -8.96 9.96 8.12
CA PHE A 436 -10.14 9.13 7.90
C PHE A 436 -11.30 10.05 7.55
N VAL A 437 -12.00 9.74 6.46
CA VAL A 437 -13.11 10.50 5.92
C VAL A 437 -14.33 9.59 5.94
N VAL A 438 -15.24 9.82 6.88
CA VAL A 438 -16.44 9.00 7.07
C VAL A 438 -17.66 9.74 6.54
N ASN A 439 -18.41 9.13 5.63
CA ASN A 439 -19.56 9.72 4.96
C ASN A 439 -20.84 8.91 5.22
N ASN A 440 -21.98 9.61 5.20
CA ASN A 440 -23.30 8.99 5.04
C ASN A 440 -23.86 9.33 3.67
N THR A 441 -23.83 8.34 2.78
CA THR A 441 -24.28 8.46 1.39
C THR A 441 -25.77 8.14 1.20
N GLY A 442 -26.45 7.71 2.27
CA GLY A 442 -27.84 7.26 2.22
C GLY A 442 -28.86 8.37 2.44
N ASP A 443 -30.03 7.98 2.95
CA ASP A 443 -31.21 8.84 3.04
C ASP A 443 -31.69 9.12 4.48
N SER A 444 -31.03 8.53 5.49
CA SER A 444 -31.31 8.78 6.91
C SER A 444 -30.02 8.91 7.74
N PRO A 445 -30.03 9.68 8.85
CA PRO A 445 -28.86 9.85 9.72
C PRO A 445 -28.40 8.54 10.36
N LEU A 446 -27.08 8.40 10.54
CA LEU A 446 -26.44 7.29 11.25
C LEU A 446 -26.06 7.71 12.67
N SER A 447 -26.15 6.77 13.62
CA SER A 447 -25.77 7.02 15.02
C SER A 447 -24.64 6.11 15.48
N ASN A 448 -24.04 6.40 16.64
CA ASN A 448 -22.98 5.56 17.23
C ASN A 448 -21.81 5.26 16.27
N VAL A 449 -21.35 6.28 15.53
CA VAL A 449 -20.21 6.16 14.62
C VAL A 449 -18.93 5.92 15.41
N VAL A 450 -18.25 4.81 15.13
CA VAL A 450 -16.97 4.43 15.76
C VAL A 450 -15.97 4.08 14.66
N VAL A 451 -14.78 4.68 14.70
CA VAL A 451 -13.67 4.37 13.78
C VAL A 451 -12.57 3.69 14.56
N ILE A 452 -12.09 2.55 14.06
CA ILE A 452 -10.99 1.76 14.62
C ILE A 452 -9.91 1.62 13.55
N ASP A 453 -8.67 1.93 13.92
CA ASP A 453 -7.46 1.69 13.14
C ASP A 453 -6.77 0.43 13.66
N ASP A 454 -6.36 -0.47 12.76
CA ASP A 454 -5.72 -1.74 13.11
C ASP A 454 -4.22 -1.60 13.39
N ASN A 455 -3.67 -0.39 13.38
CA ASN A 455 -2.25 -0.13 13.63
C ASN A 455 -1.29 -0.99 12.77
N LYS A 456 -1.70 -1.42 11.57
CA LYS A 456 -0.95 -2.33 10.68
C LYS A 456 -0.87 -3.78 11.15
N THR A 457 -1.77 -4.22 12.03
CA THR A 457 -1.83 -5.60 12.53
C THR A 457 -3.18 -6.28 12.24
N PRO A 458 -3.53 -6.55 10.97
CA PRO A 458 -4.80 -7.17 10.62
C PRO A 458 -5.08 -8.46 11.43
N GLY A 459 -6.18 -8.44 12.19
CA GLY A 459 -6.64 -9.59 12.99
C GLY A 459 -6.03 -9.70 14.39
N ASP A 460 -5.17 -8.78 14.81
CA ASP A 460 -4.70 -8.65 16.20
C ASP A 460 -5.32 -7.42 16.89
N PRO A 461 -6.44 -7.57 17.62
CA PRO A 461 -7.13 -6.42 18.22
C PRO A 461 -6.44 -5.86 19.48
N SER A 462 -5.20 -6.27 19.77
CA SER A 462 -4.52 -5.90 21.01
C SER A 462 -3.88 -4.51 20.97
N ASP A 463 -3.60 -4.00 19.78
CA ASP A 463 -3.04 -2.67 19.52
C ASP A 463 -3.94 -1.76 18.67
N ASP A 464 -5.11 -2.24 18.23
CA ASP A 464 -6.18 -1.42 17.64
C ASP A 464 -6.52 -0.20 18.51
N PHE A 465 -6.82 0.93 17.86
CA PHE A 465 -7.15 2.18 18.54
C PHE A 465 -8.18 3.04 17.80
N GLU A 466 -8.83 3.96 18.52
CA GLU A 466 -9.73 4.96 17.95
C GLU A 466 -8.92 6.22 17.54
N PRO A 467 -8.93 6.62 16.26
CA PRO A 467 -8.30 7.86 15.81
C PRO A 467 -8.94 9.12 16.43
N THR A 468 -8.24 10.25 16.38
CA THR A 468 -8.71 11.51 16.96
C THR A 468 -9.79 12.13 16.09
N PHE A 469 -10.97 12.42 16.64
CA PHE A 469 -12.04 13.13 15.92
C PHE A 469 -11.70 14.62 15.75
N GLU A 470 -11.65 15.08 14.50
CA GLU A 470 -11.31 16.45 14.12
C GLU A 470 -12.54 17.35 13.92
N GLY A 471 -13.67 16.76 13.52
CA GLY A 471 -14.93 17.49 13.29
C GLY A 471 -15.75 16.93 12.13
N GLY A 472 -16.86 17.61 11.82
CA GLY A 472 -17.80 17.22 10.77
C GLY A 472 -19.27 17.19 11.22
N ASP A 473 -19.50 17.07 12.54
CA ASP A 473 -20.80 17.21 13.19
C ASP A 473 -21.15 18.71 13.35
N ASP A 474 -21.62 19.32 12.26
CA ASP A 474 -21.87 20.77 12.20
C ASP A 474 -22.98 21.20 13.18
N ASN A 475 -23.99 20.34 13.35
CA ASN A 475 -25.16 20.62 14.18
C ASN A 475 -24.97 20.21 15.65
N HIS A 476 -23.90 19.46 15.96
CA HIS A 476 -23.49 18.97 17.27
C HIS A 476 -24.52 18.04 17.94
N ASP A 477 -25.24 17.23 17.16
CA ASP A 477 -26.22 16.28 17.68
C ASP A 477 -25.69 14.85 17.82
N GLY A 478 -24.45 14.59 17.39
CA GLY A 478 -23.79 13.30 17.47
C GLY A 478 -24.33 12.26 16.49
N LEU A 479 -25.02 12.69 15.43
CA LEU A 479 -25.46 11.85 14.31
C LEU A 479 -24.68 12.23 13.07
N LEU A 480 -24.26 11.23 12.29
CA LEU A 480 -23.73 11.47 10.95
C LEU A 480 -24.91 11.67 10.00
N ASP A 481 -25.29 12.93 9.82
CA ASP A 481 -26.44 13.32 9.00
C ASP A 481 -26.19 13.02 7.51
N VAL A 482 -27.28 13.00 6.73
CA VAL A 482 -27.21 12.78 5.29
C VAL A 482 -26.37 13.86 4.61
N GLY A 483 -25.31 13.43 3.92
CA GLY A 483 -24.37 14.33 3.25
C GLY A 483 -23.38 15.04 4.18
N GLU A 484 -23.35 14.71 5.47
CA GLU A 484 -22.23 15.09 6.33
C GLU A 484 -21.01 14.19 6.09
N THR A 485 -19.84 14.76 6.39
CA THR A 485 -18.56 14.08 6.36
C THR A 485 -17.85 14.34 7.68
N TRP A 486 -17.50 13.27 8.38
CA TRP A 486 -16.75 13.31 9.63
C TRP A 486 -15.29 13.00 9.37
N TYR A 487 -14.41 13.77 10.00
CA TYR A 487 -12.96 13.69 9.82
C TYR A 487 -12.29 13.21 11.11
N TYR A 488 -11.37 12.26 10.95
CA TYR A 488 -10.49 11.81 12.02
C TYR A 488 -9.04 11.84 11.57
N SER A 489 -8.10 11.84 12.52
CA SER A 489 -6.66 11.85 12.25
C SER A 489 -5.87 10.92 13.19
N SER A 490 -4.76 10.39 12.70
CA SER A 490 -3.73 9.71 13.47
C SER A 490 -2.35 9.88 12.81
N SER A 491 -1.28 9.60 13.55
CA SER A 491 0.09 9.69 13.02
C SER A 491 0.97 8.60 13.63
N GLU A 492 2.00 8.19 12.88
CA GLU A 492 2.99 7.22 13.33
C GLU A 492 4.39 7.50 12.77
N SER A 493 5.38 6.73 13.22
CA SER A 493 6.73 6.74 12.65
C SER A 493 6.87 5.64 11.61
N ALA A 494 7.41 5.97 10.42
CA ALA A 494 7.58 5.03 9.33
C ALA A 494 8.51 3.86 9.69
N GLU A 495 8.07 2.64 9.43
CA GLU A 495 8.87 1.42 9.56
C GLU A 495 9.38 0.93 8.20
N LEU A 496 10.55 0.27 8.17
CA LEU A 496 11.16 -0.21 6.93
C LEU A 496 10.28 -1.23 6.20
N GLY A 497 10.14 -1.06 4.88
CA GLY A 497 9.42 -1.97 4.00
C GLY A 497 7.97 -1.57 3.75
N GLN A 498 7.23 -2.46 3.10
CA GLN A 498 5.80 -2.25 2.83
C GLN A 498 5.00 -2.27 4.13
N GLN A 499 4.17 -1.26 4.32
CA GLN A 499 3.22 -1.13 5.41
C GLN A 499 1.81 -1.04 4.83
N THR A 500 0.86 -1.70 5.49
CA THR A 500 -0.56 -1.71 5.14
C THR A 500 -1.33 -1.47 6.43
N ASN A 501 -2.02 -0.35 6.52
CA ASN A 501 -2.79 0.03 7.70
C ASN A 501 -4.27 0.09 7.34
N LYS A 502 -5.14 -0.62 8.05
CA LYS A 502 -6.57 -0.70 7.75
C LYS A 502 -7.41 0.01 8.80
N ALA A 503 -8.41 0.76 8.35
CA ALA A 503 -9.46 1.33 9.17
C ALA A 503 -10.75 0.53 9.04
N THR A 504 -11.55 0.51 10.09
CA THR A 504 -12.91 0.02 10.11
C THR A 504 -13.79 1.07 10.74
N VAL A 505 -14.92 1.40 10.12
CA VAL A 505 -15.98 2.20 10.73
C VAL A 505 -17.20 1.33 10.99
N THR A 506 -17.87 1.55 12.12
CA THR A 506 -19.22 1.03 12.39
C THR A 506 -20.18 2.15 12.74
N ALA A 507 -21.46 1.97 12.41
CA ALA A 507 -22.53 2.90 12.79
C ALA A 507 -23.90 2.18 12.83
N ASP A 508 -24.84 2.72 13.60
CA ASP A 508 -26.20 2.19 13.70
C ASP A 508 -27.15 2.91 12.73
N PHE A 509 -27.86 2.13 11.92
CA PHE A 509 -29.04 2.52 11.13
C PHE A 509 -30.30 1.88 11.73
N GLY A 510 -30.92 2.58 12.69
CA GLY A 510 -32.04 2.02 13.45
C GLY A 510 -31.57 0.90 14.40
N ASP A 511 -32.02 -0.34 14.16
CA ASP A 511 -31.59 -1.53 14.92
C ASP A 511 -30.49 -2.34 14.18
N LEU A 512 -30.06 -1.88 12.99
CA LEU A 512 -29.04 -2.52 12.16
C LEU A 512 -27.67 -1.85 12.39
N GLU A 513 -26.64 -2.65 12.67
CA GLU A 513 -25.25 -2.19 12.69
C GLU A 513 -24.66 -2.31 11.28
N LEU A 514 -24.13 -1.20 10.78
CA LEU A 514 -23.41 -1.08 9.52
C LEU A 514 -21.91 -1.13 9.79
N MET A 515 -21.16 -1.58 8.79
CA MET A 515 -19.71 -1.64 8.84
C MET A 515 -19.16 -1.30 7.46
N ASP A 516 -18.09 -0.53 7.44
CA ASP A 516 -17.26 -0.34 6.26
C ASP A 516 -15.78 -0.31 6.65
N MET A 517 -14.89 -0.53 5.70
CA MET A 517 -13.46 -0.69 5.95
C MET A 517 -12.62 -0.24 4.77
N ASP A 518 -11.49 0.40 5.07
CA ASP A 518 -10.63 0.99 4.06
C ASP A 518 -9.16 0.91 4.43
N THR A 519 -8.25 0.90 3.45
CA THR A 519 -6.82 0.58 3.67
C THR A 519 -5.92 1.68 3.14
N ALA A 520 -4.88 2.02 3.91
CA ALA A 520 -3.84 2.92 3.45
C ALA A 520 -2.47 2.24 3.49
N ASN A 521 -1.75 2.29 2.38
CA ASN A 521 -0.42 1.69 2.23
C ASN A 521 0.67 2.77 2.20
N TYR A 522 1.86 2.46 2.71
CA TYR A 522 3.08 3.23 2.44
C TYR A 522 4.29 2.29 2.42
N GLU A 523 5.38 2.71 1.79
CA GLU A 523 6.64 1.97 1.81
C GLU A 523 7.68 2.78 2.60
N GLY A 524 8.09 2.26 3.75
CA GLY A 524 9.24 2.81 4.45
C GLY A 524 10.51 2.45 3.71
N ILE A 525 11.23 3.47 3.26
CA ILE A 525 12.53 3.34 2.61
C ILE A 525 13.61 3.92 3.49
N ILE A 526 14.81 3.35 3.41
CA ILE A 526 16.00 4.08 3.83
C ILE A 526 16.29 5.15 2.80
N THR A 527 16.78 6.32 3.24
CA THR A 527 17.28 7.31 2.29
C THR A 527 18.31 6.62 1.38
N PRO A 528 18.22 6.78 0.05
CA PRO A 528 19.26 6.29 -0.82
C PRO A 528 20.59 6.90 -0.36
N PRO A 529 21.70 6.13 -0.32
CA PRO A 529 23.01 6.71 -0.09
C PRO A 529 23.16 7.91 -1.03
N PRO A 530 23.76 9.03 -0.57
CA PRO A 530 23.97 10.19 -1.41
C PRO A 530 24.52 9.73 -2.76
N SER A 531 23.78 9.97 -3.85
CA SER A 531 24.27 9.59 -5.17
C SER A 531 25.47 10.47 -5.48
N GLY A 532 26.68 10.00 -5.21
CA GLY A 532 27.87 10.85 -5.25
C GLY A 532 29.12 10.24 -4.62
N ASP A 533 30.17 11.04 -4.57
CA ASP A 533 31.40 10.75 -3.85
C ASP A 533 31.14 10.89 -2.34
N ILE A 534 30.98 9.78 -1.61
CA ILE A 534 30.74 9.83 -0.15
C ILE A 534 31.91 10.47 0.60
N CYS A 535 33.11 10.51 0.01
CA CYS A 535 34.27 11.22 0.56
C CYS A 535 34.10 12.75 0.44
N GLU A 536 33.33 13.23 -0.55
CA GLU A 536 32.98 14.66 -0.67
C GLU A 536 31.95 15.06 0.40
N THR A 537 31.00 14.16 0.70
CA THR A 537 29.93 14.40 1.68
C THR A 537 30.39 14.18 3.13
N LEU A 538 31.03 13.06 3.42
CA LEU A 538 31.41 12.62 4.78
C LEU A 538 32.88 12.91 5.12
N GLY A 539 33.65 13.46 4.18
CA GLY A 539 35.06 13.81 4.37
C GLY A 539 35.99 12.62 4.23
N LYS A 540 37.27 12.81 4.58
CA LYS A 540 38.27 11.73 4.48
C LYS A 540 37.93 10.57 5.41
N PRO A 541 38.27 9.33 5.06
CA PRO A 541 37.91 8.18 5.89
C PRO A 541 38.67 8.24 7.21
N GLU A 542 37.95 8.11 8.32
CA GLU A 542 38.45 7.77 9.65
C GLU A 542 38.30 6.27 9.91
N ALA A 543 37.25 5.63 9.35
CA ALA A 543 37.13 4.20 9.23
C ALA A 543 36.32 3.79 7.98
N MET A 544 36.56 2.58 7.49
CA MET A 544 35.81 1.98 6.39
C MET A 544 35.58 0.51 6.71
N THR A 545 34.35 0.04 6.56
CA THR A 545 34.01 -1.36 6.75
C THR A 545 33.87 -2.04 5.40
N PHE A 546 34.63 -3.11 5.19
CA PHE A 546 34.59 -3.91 3.98
C PHE A 546 34.03 -5.30 4.30
N THR A 547 33.24 -5.86 3.40
CA THR A 547 32.87 -7.28 3.43
C THR A 547 33.87 -8.08 2.59
N TYR A 548 34.32 -9.23 3.12
CA TYR A 548 35.16 -10.16 2.37
C TYR A 548 34.30 -11.04 1.43
N GLU A 549 34.33 -10.72 0.14
CA GLU A 549 33.60 -11.44 -0.91
C GLU A 549 34.57 -11.90 -2.00
N PRO A 550 35.00 -13.18 -2.03
CA PRO A 550 35.99 -13.65 -2.98
C PRO A 550 35.62 -13.34 -4.44
N GLY A 551 36.47 -12.57 -5.13
CA GLY A 551 36.16 -12.03 -6.45
C GLY A 551 37.36 -11.41 -7.14
N THR A 552 37.18 -11.06 -8.41
CA THR A 552 38.18 -10.33 -9.20
C THR A 552 37.62 -9.07 -9.85
N ASP A 553 36.36 -8.76 -9.57
CA ASP A 553 35.67 -7.64 -10.20
C ASP A 553 36.16 -6.32 -9.62
N VAL A 554 36.15 -5.28 -10.45
CA VAL A 554 36.46 -3.91 -10.05
C VAL A 554 35.31 -3.04 -10.52
N LEU A 555 34.36 -2.82 -9.63
CA LEU A 555 33.16 -2.01 -9.82
C LEU A 555 33.25 -0.81 -8.88
N THR A 556 33.80 0.29 -9.39
CA THR A 556 33.98 1.54 -8.63
C THR A 556 33.98 2.72 -9.59
N GLY A 557 33.59 3.89 -9.10
CA GLY A 557 33.72 5.16 -9.82
C GLY A 557 35.17 5.66 -9.95
N GLN A 558 36.14 5.04 -9.25
CA GLN A 558 37.53 5.48 -9.29
C GLN A 558 38.22 5.17 -10.62
N ASP A 559 39.17 6.05 -11.00
CA ASP A 559 40.05 5.80 -12.15
C ASP A 559 40.82 4.47 -11.95
N PRO A 560 40.97 3.64 -13.01
CA PRO A 560 41.69 2.36 -12.91
C PRO A 560 43.16 2.45 -12.44
N SER A 561 43.78 3.63 -12.45
CA SER A 561 45.10 3.86 -11.86
C SER A 561 45.10 4.03 -10.34
N LYS A 562 43.92 4.15 -9.72
CA LYS A 562 43.72 4.50 -8.31
C LYS A 562 42.97 3.45 -7.52
N ALA A 563 42.16 2.62 -8.19
CA ALA A 563 41.57 1.43 -7.58
C ALA A 563 41.70 0.21 -8.51
N GLY A 564 41.98 -0.96 -7.93
CA GLY A 564 42.05 -2.19 -8.73
C GLY A 564 42.70 -3.38 -8.01
N VAL A 565 42.68 -4.52 -8.70
CA VAL A 565 43.39 -5.74 -8.28
C VAL A 565 44.83 -5.69 -8.78
N LEU A 566 45.78 -5.65 -7.86
CA LEU A 566 47.22 -5.59 -8.16
C LEU A 566 47.83 -6.96 -8.38
N THR A 567 47.44 -7.95 -7.57
CA THR A 567 47.95 -9.32 -7.62
C THR A 567 46.81 -10.30 -7.38
N GLN A 568 46.78 -11.38 -8.18
CA GLN A 568 45.84 -12.49 -8.02
C GLN A 568 46.59 -13.82 -8.14
N ASN A 569 46.76 -14.54 -7.04
CA ASN A 569 47.51 -15.80 -6.97
C ASN A 569 46.63 -17.02 -6.66
N GLY A 570 45.42 -16.82 -6.14
CA GLY A 570 44.50 -17.91 -5.83
C GLY A 570 43.26 -17.44 -5.09
N THR A 571 42.36 -18.38 -4.81
CA THR A 571 41.25 -18.20 -3.88
C THR A 571 41.59 -18.93 -2.59
N ASP A 572 41.07 -18.42 -1.49
CA ASP A 572 41.14 -19.10 -0.21
C ASP A 572 40.41 -20.46 -0.26
N ALA A 573 40.99 -21.47 0.37
CA ALA A 573 40.53 -22.85 0.32
C ALA A 573 39.72 -23.26 1.56
N ASP A 574 39.89 -22.59 2.71
CA ASP A 574 39.20 -22.92 3.96
C ASP A 574 38.14 -21.91 4.38
N GLY A 575 38.01 -20.80 3.63
CA GLY A 575 36.98 -19.80 3.82
C GLY A 575 37.33 -18.72 4.82
N ILE A 576 38.56 -18.69 5.33
CA ILE A 576 39.09 -17.68 6.26
C ILE A 576 40.42 -17.16 5.74
N SER A 577 40.49 -15.86 5.44
CA SER A 577 41.73 -15.22 5.01
C SER A 577 42.30 -14.34 6.09
N PHE A 578 43.63 -14.30 6.19
CA PHE A 578 44.32 -13.31 6.98
C PHE A 578 44.42 -12.01 6.19
N VAL A 579 43.72 -10.97 6.64
CA VAL A 579 43.57 -9.69 5.94
C VAL A 579 44.42 -8.62 6.61
N VAL A 580 45.16 -7.86 5.81
CA VAL A 580 45.94 -6.69 6.27
C VAL A 580 45.55 -5.48 5.43
N VAL A 581 45.11 -4.40 6.10
CA VAL A 581 44.85 -3.10 5.48
C VAL A 581 45.97 -2.14 5.87
N THR A 582 46.65 -1.56 4.87
CA THR A 582 47.91 -0.81 5.07
C THR A 582 48.16 0.24 3.98
N ASP A 583 49.15 1.11 4.16
CA ASP A 583 49.65 2.02 3.12
C ASP A 583 50.92 1.50 2.40
N GLU A 584 51.33 0.26 2.66
CA GLU A 584 52.51 -0.37 2.03
C GLU A 584 52.10 -1.46 1.03
N ASP A 585 52.64 -1.36 -0.19
CA ASP A 585 52.39 -2.31 -1.29
C ASP A 585 53.40 -3.46 -1.34
N ASP A 586 54.61 -3.29 -0.79
CA ASP A 586 55.62 -4.35 -0.74
C ASP A 586 55.27 -5.40 0.32
N ILE A 587 54.77 -6.54 -0.14
CA ILE A 587 54.38 -7.70 0.70
C ILE A 587 55.48 -8.15 1.66
N THR A 588 56.75 -8.05 1.27
CA THR A 588 57.86 -8.44 2.16
C THR A 588 57.96 -7.49 3.34
N LYS A 589 57.71 -6.20 3.12
CA LYS A 589 57.68 -5.18 4.17
C LYS A 589 56.43 -5.31 5.04
N VAL A 590 55.26 -5.52 4.42
CA VAL A 590 54.00 -5.76 5.13
C VAL A 590 54.17 -6.93 6.11
N LEU A 591 54.68 -8.08 5.67
CA LEU A 591 54.91 -9.24 6.54
C LEU A 591 55.96 -9.02 7.64
N ASN A 592 56.86 -8.04 7.49
CA ASN A 592 57.80 -7.64 8.53
C ASN A 592 57.23 -6.58 9.51
N GLY A 593 55.96 -6.18 9.33
CA GLY A 593 55.30 -5.18 10.16
C GLY A 593 55.69 -3.74 9.82
N GLU A 594 56.21 -3.50 8.61
CA GLU A 594 56.46 -2.15 8.09
C GLU A 594 55.20 -1.60 7.41
N GLY A 595 55.12 -0.27 7.29
CA GLY A 595 53.91 0.43 6.85
C GLY A 595 52.97 0.81 8.01
N ARG A 596 52.07 1.74 7.77
CA ARG A 596 50.94 2.07 8.65
C ARG A 596 49.87 1.00 8.46
N ARG A 597 49.22 0.58 9.55
CA ARG A 597 48.18 -0.46 9.50
C ARG A 597 46.87 0.11 9.99
N PHE A 598 45.80 -0.27 9.32
CA PHE A 598 44.44 0.16 9.63
C PHE A 598 43.57 -1.04 10.03
N PHE A 599 43.99 -2.26 9.68
CA PHE A 599 43.41 -3.53 10.13
C PHE A 599 44.43 -4.67 9.96
N GLU A 600 44.36 -5.67 10.83
CA GLU A 600 45.06 -6.96 10.70
C GLU A 600 44.28 -8.04 11.47
N GLY A 601 43.88 -9.11 10.79
CA GLY A 601 43.17 -10.22 11.44
C GLY A 601 42.65 -11.28 10.47
N ASP A 602 42.16 -12.38 11.02
CA ASP A 602 41.46 -13.43 10.28
C ASP A 602 40.02 -13.00 9.99
N VAL A 603 39.57 -13.12 8.73
CA VAL A 603 38.24 -12.72 8.26
C VAL A 603 37.63 -13.87 7.45
N ALA A 604 36.45 -14.34 7.85
CA ALA A 604 35.72 -15.38 7.12
C ALA A 604 34.99 -14.80 5.88
N PHE A 605 34.62 -15.66 4.93
CA PHE A 605 33.79 -15.26 3.79
C PHE A 605 32.48 -14.62 4.26
N GLU A 606 32.04 -13.58 3.56
CA GLU A 606 30.85 -12.76 3.85
C GLU A 606 30.93 -12.01 5.20
N GLN A 607 32.05 -12.10 5.92
CA GLN A 607 32.25 -11.34 7.14
C GLN A 607 32.80 -9.95 6.82
N SER A 608 32.31 -8.96 7.58
CA SER A 608 32.84 -7.59 7.53
C SER A 608 34.06 -7.40 8.44
N PHE A 609 34.99 -6.56 7.99
CA PHE A 609 36.15 -6.10 8.73
C PHE A 609 36.32 -4.59 8.59
N GLN A 610 36.63 -3.92 9.69
CA GLN A 610 36.73 -2.47 9.73
C GLN A 610 38.20 -2.02 9.71
N ALA A 611 38.59 -1.30 8.66
CA ALA A 611 39.83 -0.56 8.61
C ALA A 611 39.63 0.79 9.29
N MET A 612 40.44 1.12 10.29
CA MET A 612 40.28 2.36 11.06
C MET A 612 41.61 3.09 11.25
N GLU A 613 41.54 4.42 11.33
CA GLU A 613 42.62 5.24 11.84
C GLU A 613 42.96 4.87 13.28
N ASN A 614 44.18 5.23 13.69
CA ASN A 614 44.68 4.99 15.04
C ASN A 614 44.55 3.51 15.49
N PHE A 615 44.54 2.57 14.54
CA PHE A 615 44.58 1.15 14.81
C PHE A 615 45.76 0.83 15.75
N ASN A 616 45.48 0.10 16.83
CA ASN A 616 46.42 -0.17 17.93
C ASN A 616 46.98 1.07 18.68
N ASN A 617 46.28 2.21 18.67
CA ASN A 617 46.69 3.46 19.32
C ASN A 617 47.99 4.07 18.79
N ASN A 618 48.31 3.88 17.51
CA ASN A 618 49.56 4.32 16.90
C ASN A 618 49.51 5.73 16.27
N GLY A 619 48.33 6.37 16.21
CA GLY A 619 48.14 7.71 15.65
C GLY A 619 48.21 7.78 14.12
N ASP A 620 48.09 6.64 13.43
CA ASP A 620 48.12 6.55 11.98
C ASP A 620 46.80 7.02 11.36
N THR A 621 46.91 7.79 10.28
CA THR A 621 45.77 8.32 9.50
C THR A 621 45.77 7.76 8.08
N PHE A 622 44.61 7.69 7.42
CA PHE A 622 44.54 7.21 6.04
C PHE A 622 45.36 8.10 5.10
N GLY A 623 46.08 7.44 4.18
CA GLY A 623 46.89 8.09 3.17
C GLY A 623 46.09 8.48 1.93
N SER A 624 46.78 8.67 0.81
CA SER A 624 46.10 8.75 -0.50
C SER A 624 45.87 7.36 -1.09
N GLU A 625 46.74 6.41 -0.79
CA GLU A 625 46.64 5.03 -1.24
C GLU A 625 46.48 4.11 -0.02
N THR A 626 45.53 3.19 -0.13
CA THR A 626 45.27 2.14 0.85
C THR A 626 45.27 0.81 0.12
N PHE A 627 46.01 -0.16 0.65
CA PHE A 627 46.11 -1.50 0.12
C PHE A 627 45.43 -2.47 1.06
N VAL A 628 44.71 -3.44 0.49
CA VAL A 628 44.18 -4.58 1.22
C VAL A 628 44.82 -5.84 0.68
N HIS A 629 45.49 -6.58 1.57
CA HIS A 629 46.21 -7.80 1.24
C HIS A 629 45.50 -8.98 1.91
N PHE A 630 45.13 -9.97 1.10
CA PHE A 630 44.51 -11.22 1.53
C PHE A 630 45.54 -12.34 1.46
N PHE A 631 45.81 -13.00 2.59
CA PHE A 631 46.70 -14.15 2.70
C PHE A 631 45.93 -15.40 3.07
N GLU A 632 46.47 -16.57 2.68
CA GLU A 632 45.87 -17.86 3.02
C GLU A 632 45.84 -18.10 4.55
N ASP A 633 46.87 -17.67 5.27
CA ASP A 633 46.87 -17.57 6.73
C ASP A 633 47.98 -16.58 7.15
N GLN A 634 48.17 -16.35 8.46
CA GLN A 634 49.21 -15.44 8.98
C GLN A 634 50.65 -15.76 8.51
N ASN A 635 50.95 -17.00 8.15
CA ASN A 635 52.23 -17.46 7.59
C ASN A 635 52.10 -17.97 6.14
N GLY A 636 50.95 -17.73 5.52
CA GLY A 636 50.52 -18.30 4.25
C GLY A 636 50.98 -17.47 3.05
N GLY A 637 50.65 -17.95 1.85
CA GLY A 637 50.91 -17.20 0.63
C GLY A 637 49.94 -16.03 0.46
N LEU A 638 50.37 -14.96 -0.23
CA LEU A 638 49.45 -13.92 -0.69
C LEU A 638 48.48 -14.51 -1.71
N LEU A 639 47.18 -14.37 -1.45
CA LEU A 639 46.09 -14.74 -2.35
C LEU A 639 45.74 -13.60 -3.31
N GLN A 640 45.49 -12.41 -2.75
CA GLN A 640 45.14 -11.22 -3.53
C GLN A 640 45.68 -9.95 -2.86
N SER A 641 46.10 -8.98 -3.67
CA SER A 641 46.38 -7.62 -3.22
C SER A 641 45.59 -6.66 -4.07
N ILE A 642 44.92 -5.70 -3.43
CA ILE A 642 44.15 -4.65 -4.07
C ILE A 642 44.62 -3.27 -3.62
N ASN A 643 44.41 -2.27 -4.45
CA ASN A 643 44.55 -0.86 -4.09
C ASN A 643 43.19 -0.16 -4.13
N TYR A 644 43.01 0.78 -3.21
CA TYR A 644 41.86 1.65 -3.12
C TYR A 644 42.30 3.05 -2.69
N HIS A 645 41.94 4.08 -3.45
CA HIS A 645 42.38 5.44 -3.18
C HIS A 645 41.43 6.10 -2.18
N THR A 646 41.98 6.67 -1.11
CA THR A 646 41.24 7.16 0.06
C THR A 646 41.37 8.67 0.25
N SER A 647 41.88 9.39 -0.75
CA SER A 647 42.18 10.83 -0.64
C SER A 647 41.02 11.80 -0.93
N CYS A 648 39.80 11.32 -1.22
CA CYS A 648 38.71 12.12 -1.81
C CYS A 648 39.09 12.84 -3.13
N SER A 649 40.02 12.28 -3.92
CA SER A 649 40.36 12.83 -5.26
C SER A 649 39.78 12.01 -6.41
N GLN A 650 38.99 11.01 -6.07
CA GLN A 650 38.16 10.18 -6.93
C GLN A 650 36.93 9.80 -6.11
N PRO A 651 35.80 9.54 -6.77
CA PRO A 651 34.58 9.16 -6.07
C PRO A 651 34.77 7.86 -5.29
N ILE A 652 34.49 7.92 -3.99
CA ILE A 652 34.28 6.74 -3.14
C ILE A 652 32.77 6.52 -3.08
N GLN A 653 32.32 5.28 -3.28
CA GLN A 653 30.89 4.96 -3.21
C GLN A 653 30.67 3.74 -2.32
N ILE A 654 29.57 3.75 -1.55
CA ILE A 654 29.11 2.54 -0.85
C ILE A 654 28.78 1.49 -1.91
N ASN A 655 29.16 0.24 -1.64
CA ASN A 655 29.17 -0.89 -2.55
C ASN A 655 30.24 -0.84 -3.66
N ASP A 656 31.28 -0.01 -3.54
CA ASP A 656 32.48 -0.17 -4.38
C ASP A 656 33.07 -1.58 -4.17
N VAL A 657 33.19 -2.35 -5.25
CA VAL A 657 33.73 -3.72 -5.26
C VAL A 657 35.12 -3.71 -5.89
N ILE A 658 36.12 -4.21 -5.17
CA ILE A 658 37.50 -4.33 -5.66
C ILE A 658 38.07 -5.68 -5.24
N GLY A 659 38.13 -6.60 -6.18
CA GLY A 659 38.61 -7.95 -5.96
C GLY A 659 37.78 -8.65 -4.88
N ASN A 660 38.41 -8.89 -3.74
CA ASN A 660 37.84 -9.58 -2.59
C ASN A 660 37.15 -8.64 -1.58
N ALA A 661 37.14 -7.32 -1.80
CA ALA A 661 36.60 -6.36 -0.85
C ALA A 661 35.44 -5.55 -1.44
N THR A 662 34.32 -5.50 -0.71
CA THR A 662 33.18 -4.63 -1.02
C THR A 662 33.01 -3.61 0.11
N LEU A 663 33.06 -2.31 -0.18
CA LEU A 663 32.86 -1.25 0.82
C LEU A 663 31.39 -1.19 1.24
N LYS A 664 31.11 -1.26 2.55
CA LYS A 664 29.74 -1.27 3.08
C LYS A 664 29.42 -0.13 4.03
N GLU A 665 30.36 0.26 4.88
CA GLU A 665 30.18 1.39 5.79
C GLU A 665 31.34 2.36 5.60
N TYR A 666 31.06 3.65 5.79
CA TYR A 666 32.04 4.71 5.67
C TYR A 666 31.91 5.69 6.83
N PHE A 667 32.94 5.74 7.66
CA PHE A 667 33.07 6.71 8.74
C PHE A 667 34.10 7.73 8.28
N GLY A 668 33.63 8.90 7.89
CA GLY A 668 34.52 9.99 7.51
C GLY A 668 34.72 10.98 8.67
N GLU A 669 35.65 11.92 8.50
CA GLU A 669 35.89 13.03 9.43
C GLU A 669 34.60 13.81 9.81
N LEU A 670 33.54 13.70 9.00
CA LEU A 670 32.36 14.57 9.04
C LEU A 670 31.04 13.84 9.32
N GLY A 671 31.08 12.51 9.51
CA GLY A 671 29.89 11.70 9.75
C GLY A 671 30.07 10.27 9.30
N GLU A 672 29.07 9.45 9.57
CA GLU A 672 29.05 8.04 9.20
C GLU A 672 27.88 7.75 8.27
N TYR A 673 28.14 6.89 7.28
CA TYR A 673 27.10 6.14 6.59
C TYR A 673 27.23 4.69 7.01
N ASP A 674 26.18 4.19 7.65
CA ASP A 674 26.03 2.79 8.02
C ASP A 674 25.05 2.12 7.06
N ASP A 675 25.39 0.95 6.54
CA ASP A 675 24.46 0.14 5.73
C ASP A 675 23.58 -0.66 6.71
N PRO A 676 22.29 -0.31 6.88
CA PRO A 676 21.44 -0.92 7.91
C PRO A 676 21.13 -2.40 7.64
N THR A 677 21.58 -2.96 6.52
CA THR A 677 21.55 -4.41 6.28
C THR A 677 22.64 -5.18 7.04
N ILE A 678 23.60 -4.48 7.66
CA ILE A 678 24.67 -5.06 8.46
C ILE A 678 24.31 -5.04 9.95
N VAL A 679 24.22 -6.23 10.55
CA VAL A 679 24.08 -6.37 12.01
C VAL A 679 25.40 -5.95 12.67
N PRO A 680 25.41 -5.04 13.67
CA PRO A 680 26.64 -4.57 14.28
C PRO A 680 27.46 -5.74 14.83
N VAL A 681 28.70 -5.88 14.36
CA VAL A 681 29.65 -6.82 14.95
C VAL A 681 30.09 -6.21 16.29
N ASN A 682 29.58 -6.78 17.40
CA ASN A 682 30.04 -6.46 18.74
C ASN A 682 31.57 -6.40 18.79
N THR A 683 32.11 -5.20 19.00
CA THR A 683 33.54 -5.00 19.24
C THR A 683 33.87 -5.67 20.58
N VAL A 684 34.54 -6.81 20.53
CA VAL A 684 35.19 -7.36 21.73
C VAL A 684 36.40 -6.47 22.02
N MET A 685 36.28 -5.60 23.02
CA MET A 685 37.39 -4.82 23.60
C MET A 685 38.55 -5.69 24.06
#